data_AF-A0A3G6UTH5-F1
#
_entry.id   AF-A0A3G6UTH5-F1
#
_cell.length_a   1.000
_cell.length_b   1.000
_cell.length_c   1.000
_cell.angle_alpha   90.00
_cell.angle_beta   90.00
_cell.angle_gamma   90.00
#
_symmetry.space_group_name_H-M   'P 1'
#
loop_
_entity.id
_entity.type
_entity.pdbx_description
1 polymer ?
#
loop_
_entity_poly.entity_id
_entity_poly.type
_entity_poly.pdbx_seq_one_letter_code
_entity_poly.pdbx_strand_id
1 'polypeptide(L)'
;MKKKNSMMKLSLAAAVALSTITIPSAFPVSAQGETADSIVKLRLLETTDIHTFITDYDYYSDSAKETFGFSRTASLIDKMKAEAKNSILVDNGDLLQGNPLGEYMAKVKGLKEGDIHPVYKAMNQMGYDAATYGNHEFNYGLDFLNEATDDANFSYVNANVYRADGDQNADNDQNYFTPYKIAEKKVTDENGTEQTIKIGYIGFVPPQINTWDKANLDGKVITKDIVKSAQKFIPEMKQKGADLIVVLSHSGLDLAAQGDGAENAVFDLATKVPDIDAIVSGHQHNMFPGDARYSNVDKIDNKKGTVNGVPVVMPKNWGSHLGLIDMTISKVNGKWEVTDSQSTASPIYDSAAKKSLAAPKKEIVDAVKEEHEGTLEYVRKEVGQTSAPINSFFALVKDDPSIQIVNDAQRWYASAKLKGTENEKLPLLSAAAPFKAGGRNGSGYFTNIPKGKLAIKNIGDLYLYDNTLQVVKLKGSDVKEWLEMSAGAFNQIDPSKTEDQAILNPEFASFNYDVIDGVTYQIDVTKPAKYAADGKVKNADASRIKNLKYNGKPIDMDQEFLVATNNYRASGGGNFPGVTPDKIVFKAPDENRQALLQYIQSKDILDPSADENWSFAKADAKGKVTFDSSPNAKDFIPSSGAVAYKGEGKDGFASYQLDLSKMKDTEEEPKNEVGEMTVGSIPTGRLIVRQPVDIMKLKEDGTLEKYRTVMKNETIRVYGSNDSWYNVGGMYFVKKSSQTAEYTGRVLIKKDMKLYSSNGVVYRTLKRGEAIKVYGQDAAKYDVGGGYYVKKSADALYFEGMVTLKTNVPLIKEGSRTIFLKKGQQYRVYGTESNKLLMGGGYAIMHDKTNMSYSKN
;
A
#
# COMPACT_ATOMS: atom_id res chain seq x y z
N MET A 1 -32.84 5.45 50.45
CA MET A 1 -33.62 5.91 51.64
C MET A 1 -32.81 6.96 52.41
N LYS A 2 -33.48 7.83 53.21
CA LYS A 2 -32.99 8.68 54.34
C LYS A 2 -31.48 9.07 54.38
N LYS A 3 -31.08 10.33 54.18
CA LYS A 3 -31.25 11.58 55.00
C LYS A 3 -30.13 11.84 56.04
N LYS A 4 -29.29 12.85 55.73
CA LYS A 4 -29.04 14.11 56.49
C LYS A 4 -28.66 14.12 58.00
N ASN A 5 -27.62 14.95 58.29
CA ASN A 5 -27.59 16.12 59.21
C ASN A 5 -26.77 16.13 60.54
N SER A 6 -26.36 17.36 60.91
CA SER A 6 -26.03 17.90 62.26
C SER A 6 -24.61 17.61 62.81
N MET A 7 -23.73 18.59 63.12
CA MET A 7 -23.78 19.74 64.07
C MET A 7 -23.89 19.32 65.56
N MET A 8 -23.25 19.97 66.56
CA MET A 8 -22.20 21.02 66.61
C MET A 8 -21.61 21.13 68.05
N LYS A 9 -20.41 21.74 68.18
CA LYS A 9 -19.90 22.59 69.30
C LYS A 9 -19.96 22.13 70.78
N LEU A 10 -18.90 22.51 71.50
CA LEU A 10 -19.02 23.21 72.79
C LEU A 10 -18.07 24.43 72.82
N SER A 11 -17.79 25.02 74.00
CA SER A 11 -17.34 26.42 74.15
C SER A 11 -16.41 26.66 75.35
N LEU A 12 -15.92 27.92 75.48
CA LEU A 12 -15.10 28.55 76.55
C LEU A 12 -13.57 28.34 76.40
N ALA A 13 -12.67 29.34 76.45
CA ALA A 13 -12.58 30.70 77.07
C ALA A 13 -12.10 30.70 78.55
N ALA A 14 -11.50 31.75 79.13
CA ALA A 14 -11.39 33.17 78.75
C ALA A 14 -10.14 33.90 79.36
N ALA A 15 -10.18 35.25 79.43
CA ALA A 15 -9.27 36.19 80.16
C ALA A 15 -7.91 36.52 79.47
N VAL A 16 -7.27 37.70 79.61
CA VAL A 16 -7.52 39.01 80.28
C VAL A 16 -6.48 40.03 79.70
N ALA A 17 -6.59 41.37 79.65
CA ALA A 17 -7.70 42.35 79.61
C ALA A 17 -7.12 43.79 79.36
N LEU A 18 -7.94 44.84 79.52
CA LEU A 18 -7.64 46.30 79.49
C LEU A 18 -7.41 46.99 78.12
N SER A 19 -7.49 48.33 78.13
CA SER A 19 -7.73 49.19 76.97
C SER A 19 -6.91 50.49 76.99
N THR A 20 -6.63 51.07 75.81
CA THR A 20 -6.93 52.48 75.42
C THR A 20 -6.26 52.85 74.07
N ILE A 21 -6.63 54.04 73.56
CA ILE A 21 -6.09 54.76 72.39
C ILE A 21 -6.57 54.23 71.01
N THR A 22 -7.08 55.18 70.22
CA THR A 22 -7.62 54.99 68.86
C THR A 22 -6.59 55.32 67.79
N ILE A 23 -6.46 54.47 66.77
CA ILE A 23 -5.78 54.74 65.50
C ILE A 23 -6.78 54.37 64.38
N PRO A 24 -6.86 55.10 63.25
CA PRO A 24 -7.89 54.86 62.25
C PRO A 24 -7.77 53.46 61.62
N SER A 25 -8.89 52.76 61.48
CA SER A 25 -8.98 51.54 60.69
C SER A 25 -8.76 51.85 59.21
N ALA A 26 -7.53 51.68 58.74
CA ALA A 26 -7.29 51.52 57.31
C ALA A 26 -8.00 50.25 56.84
N PHE A 27 -9.13 50.42 56.15
CA PHE A 27 -9.78 49.30 55.47
C PHE A 27 -8.77 48.69 54.48
N PRO A 28 -8.67 47.35 54.37
CA PRO A 28 -7.92 46.75 53.29
C PRO A 28 -8.54 47.23 51.98
N VAL A 29 -7.75 47.86 51.11
CA VAL A 29 -8.18 48.17 49.76
C VAL A 29 -8.51 46.84 49.09
N SER A 30 -9.80 46.62 48.82
CA SER A 30 -10.22 45.49 48.02
C SER A 30 -9.58 45.66 46.65
N ALA A 31 -8.72 44.72 46.25
CA ALA A 31 -8.25 44.67 44.87
C ALA A 31 -9.49 44.56 43.97
N GLN A 32 -9.75 45.59 43.18
CA GLN A 32 -10.75 45.49 42.13
C GLN A 32 -10.20 44.51 41.10
N GLY A 33 -10.83 43.34 41.00
CA GLY A 33 -10.57 42.43 39.88
C GLY A 33 -10.89 43.17 38.59
N GLU A 34 -9.94 43.17 37.65
CA GLU A 34 -10.07 43.90 36.39
C GLU A 34 -11.27 43.35 35.60
N THR A 35 -12.27 44.21 35.38
CA THR A 35 -13.48 43.85 34.66
C THR A 35 -13.23 43.97 33.17
N ALA A 36 -13.44 42.89 32.41
CA ALA A 36 -13.29 42.92 30.96
C ALA A 36 -14.27 43.94 30.32
N ASP A 37 -13.74 44.80 29.43
CA ASP A 37 -14.50 45.86 28.76
C ASP A 37 -15.55 45.30 27.79
N SER A 38 -15.27 44.12 27.24
CA SER A 38 -16.13 43.38 26.29
C SER A 38 -15.78 41.89 26.35
N ILE A 39 -16.74 41.02 26.06
CA ILE A 39 -16.55 39.57 25.97
C ILE A 39 -17.16 39.09 24.66
N VAL A 40 -16.34 38.47 23.81
CA VAL A 40 -16.73 37.93 22.51
C VAL A 40 -16.62 36.41 22.57
N LYS A 41 -17.69 35.71 22.18
CA LYS A 41 -17.64 34.28 21.87
C LYS A 41 -17.39 34.10 20.38
N LEU A 42 -16.31 33.42 20.01
CA LEU A 42 -15.93 33.15 18.63
C LEU A 42 -15.76 31.65 18.42
N ARG A 43 -16.49 31.09 17.46
CA ARG A 43 -16.36 29.71 17.02
C ARG A 43 -15.42 29.64 15.82
N LEU A 44 -14.23 29.08 16.00
CA LEU A 44 -13.43 28.59 14.87
C LEU A 44 -14.01 27.26 14.39
N LEU A 45 -14.05 27.07 13.08
CA LEU A 45 -14.38 25.83 12.40
C LEU A 45 -13.20 25.40 11.51
N GLU A 46 -12.86 24.11 11.52
CA GLU A 46 -11.79 23.51 10.70
C GLU A 46 -12.33 22.39 9.80
N THR A 47 -11.93 22.42 8.53
CA THR A 47 -11.77 21.21 7.71
C THR A 47 -10.28 20.93 7.42
N THR A 48 -9.94 19.67 7.19
CA THR A 48 -8.58 19.22 6.85
C THR A 48 -8.65 17.85 6.19
N ASP A 49 -7.61 17.49 5.44
CA ASP A 49 -7.39 16.15 4.87
C ASP A 49 -8.62 15.66 4.06
N ILE A 50 -9.30 16.58 3.35
CA ILE A 50 -10.54 16.30 2.62
C ILE A 50 -10.29 15.39 1.41
N HIS A 51 -9.08 15.36 0.86
CA HIS A 51 -8.61 14.36 -0.11
C HIS A 51 -9.51 14.18 -1.35
N THR A 52 -10.06 15.28 -1.86
CA THR A 52 -11.10 15.34 -2.91
C THR A 52 -12.39 14.56 -2.63
N PHE A 53 -12.68 14.14 -1.39
CA PHE A 53 -13.97 13.54 -0.99
C PHE A 53 -15.06 14.62 -0.87
N ILE A 54 -15.41 15.24 -2.00
CA ILE A 54 -16.37 16.35 -2.03
C ILE A 54 -17.82 15.85 -1.97
N THR A 55 -18.11 14.74 -2.65
CA THR A 55 -19.40 14.03 -2.54
C THR A 55 -19.32 12.86 -1.56
N ASP A 56 -20.45 12.40 -1.07
CA ASP A 56 -20.60 11.22 -0.21
C ASP A 56 -20.56 9.90 -1.03
N TYR A 57 -19.53 9.76 -1.86
CA TYR A 57 -19.38 8.67 -2.83
C TYR A 57 -17.97 8.07 -2.84
N ASP A 58 -17.92 6.74 -2.78
CA ASP A 58 -16.71 5.93 -2.90
C ASP A 58 -16.51 5.51 -4.36
N TYR A 59 -15.61 6.20 -5.06
CA TYR A 59 -15.24 5.86 -6.42
C TYR A 59 -14.46 4.54 -6.54
N TYR A 60 -13.78 4.09 -5.48
CA TYR A 60 -13.07 2.81 -5.46
C TYR A 60 -14.03 1.63 -5.34
N SER A 61 -15.13 1.79 -4.58
CA SER A 61 -16.18 0.76 -4.45
C SER A 61 -17.44 1.02 -5.30
N ASP A 62 -17.42 2.02 -6.18
CA ASP A 62 -18.50 2.39 -7.13
C ASP A 62 -19.88 2.57 -6.43
N SER A 63 -19.90 3.20 -5.24
CA SER A 63 -21.12 3.33 -4.41
C SER A 63 -21.13 4.52 -3.44
N ALA A 64 -22.30 5.04 -3.08
CA ALA A 64 -22.46 6.07 -2.04
C ALA A 64 -22.08 5.56 -0.63
N LYS A 65 -21.56 6.45 0.24
CA LYS A 65 -21.21 6.18 1.65
C LYS A 65 -21.64 7.34 2.54
N GLU A 66 -22.41 7.07 3.58
CA GLU A 66 -22.87 8.11 4.52
C GLU A 66 -21.82 8.56 5.55
N THR A 67 -20.63 7.95 5.53
CA THR A 67 -19.59 8.04 6.58
C THR A 67 -18.54 9.13 6.34
N PHE A 68 -18.51 9.74 5.15
CA PHE A 68 -17.60 10.81 4.76
C PHE A 68 -18.28 11.73 3.72
N GLY A 69 -17.55 12.75 3.24
CA GLY A 69 -17.97 13.61 2.13
C GLY A 69 -18.22 15.05 2.57
N PHE A 70 -17.48 15.99 1.97
CA PHE A 70 -17.61 17.43 2.26
C PHE A 70 -19.04 17.95 2.05
N SER A 71 -19.82 17.38 1.13
CA SER A 71 -21.25 17.69 0.97
C SER A 71 -22.03 17.53 2.28
N ARG A 72 -21.72 16.50 3.09
CA ARG A 72 -22.33 16.29 4.42
C ARG A 72 -21.70 17.18 5.48
N THR A 73 -20.40 17.41 5.42
CA THR A 73 -19.69 18.39 6.29
C THR A 73 -20.23 19.81 6.09
N ALA A 74 -20.60 20.20 4.88
CA ALA A 74 -21.11 21.53 4.57
C ALA A 74 -22.45 21.82 5.27
N SER A 75 -23.36 20.85 5.34
CA SER A 75 -24.58 20.95 6.15
C SER A 75 -24.28 21.06 7.65
N LEU A 76 -23.19 20.44 8.12
CA LEU A 76 -22.73 20.56 9.50
C LEU A 76 -22.09 21.94 9.77
N ILE A 77 -21.35 22.50 8.80
CA ILE A 77 -20.81 23.87 8.84
C ILE A 77 -21.96 24.88 8.93
N ASP A 78 -22.97 24.81 8.07
CA ASP A 78 -24.13 25.72 8.11
C ASP A 78 -24.80 25.70 9.48
N LYS A 79 -25.03 24.50 10.04
CA LYS A 79 -25.59 24.31 11.38
C LYS A 79 -24.68 24.94 12.45
N MET A 80 -23.39 24.62 12.46
CA MET A 80 -22.46 25.09 13.50
C MET A 80 -22.20 26.60 13.43
N LYS A 81 -22.29 27.21 12.23
CA LYS A 81 -22.31 28.67 12.04
C LYS A 81 -23.61 29.29 12.56
N ALA A 82 -24.78 28.68 12.31
CA ALA A 82 -26.06 29.17 12.79
C ALA A 82 -26.23 29.09 14.34
N GLU A 83 -25.50 28.20 15.00
CA GLU A 83 -25.47 28.09 16.47
C GLU A 83 -24.58 29.14 17.17
N ALA A 84 -23.76 29.91 16.44
CA ALA A 84 -22.78 30.84 17.00
C ALA A 84 -22.98 32.29 16.52
N LYS A 85 -22.92 33.26 17.45
CA LYS A 85 -22.96 34.70 17.11
C LYS A 85 -21.86 35.11 16.12
N ASN A 86 -20.66 34.56 16.31
CA ASN A 86 -19.48 34.89 15.54
C ASN A 86 -18.78 33.59 15.16
N SER A 87 -18.38 33.45 13.90
CA SER A 87 -17.58 32.32 13.45
C SER A 87 -16.54 32.69 12.39
N ILE A 88 -15.45 31.92 12.39
CA ILE A 88 -14.47 31.84 11.31
C ILE A 88 -14.40 30.39 10.83
N LEU A 89 -14.10 30.19 9.55
CA LEU A 89 -13.96 28.86 8.94
C LEU A 89 -12.62 28.80 8.21
N VAL A 90 -11.78 27.82 8.55
CA VAL A 90 -10.46 27.61 7.95
C VAL A 90 -10.32 26.19 7.41
N ASP A 91 -9.44 26.03 6.42
CA ASP A 91 -9.02 24.71 5.94
C ASP A 91 -7.52 24.48 6.14
N ASN A 92 -7.16 23.30 6.61
CA ASN A 92 -5.79 22.96 6.99
C ASN A 92 -5.07 22.03 5.99
N GLY A 93 -5.52 21.96 4.74
CA GLY A 93 -4.79 21.36 3.62
C GLY A 93 -5.11 19.88 3.35
N ASP A 94 -4.36 19.29 2.42
CA ASP A 94 -4.57 17.98 1.80
C ASP A 94 -5.97 17.88 1.14
N LEU A 95 -6.14 18.77 0.16
CA LEU A 95 -7.37 18.99 -0.59
C LEU A 95 -7.33 18.40 -2.00
N LEU A 96 -6.20 18.50 -2.71
CA LEU A 96 -6.13 18.34 -4.17
C LEU A 96 -5.90 16.90 -4.67
N GLN A 97 -5.32 16.03 -3.85
CA GLN A 97 -5.13 14.60 -4.16
C GLN A 97 -5.82 13.74 -3.09
N GLY A 98 -6.23 12.53 -3.48
CA GLY A 98 -6.65 11.49 -2.53
C GLY A 98 -7.42 10.41 -3.25
N ASN A 99 -8.74 10.58 -3.35
CA ASN A 99 -9.56 9.71 -4.19
C ASN A 99 -9.40 10.02 -5.70
N PRO A 100 -9.95 9.16 -6.60
CA PRO A 100 -9.78 9.28 -8.04
C PRO A 100 -10.25 10.58 -8.70
N LEU A 101 -11.04 11.43 -8.03
CA LEU A 101 -11.45 12.73 -8.55
C LEU A 101 -10.25 13.69 -8.69
N GLY A 102 -9.33 13.72 -7.72
CA GLY A 102 -8.11 14.51 -7.82
C GLY A 102 -7.20 14.06 -8.97
N GLU A 103 -7.05 12.74 -9.16
CA GLU A 103 -6.25 12.22 -10.28
C GLU A 103 -6.93 12.42 -11.64
N TYR A 104 -8.27 12.34 -11.71
CA TYR A 104 -9.04 12.68 -12.89
C TYR A 104 -8.82 14.15 -13.29
N MET A 105 -8.90 15.09 -12.34
CA MET A 105 -8.64 16.51 -12.60
C MET A 105 -7.19 16.74 -13.04
N ALA A 106 -6.21 16.23 -12.29
CA ALA A 106 -4.79 16.51 -12.55
C ALA A 106 -4.22 15.83 -13.80
N LYS A 107 -4.71 14.64 -14.18
CA LYS A 107 -4.08 13.81 -15.24
C LYS A 107 -4.98 13.47 -16.44
N VAL A 108 -6.28 13.78 -16.40
CA VAL A 108 -7.24 13.32 -17.42
C VAL A 108 -8.10 14.45 -18.00
N LYS A 109 -8.78 15.24 -17.15
CA LYS A 109 -9.51 16.45 -17.58
C LYS A 109 -8.55 17.63 -17.75
N GLY A 110 -7.57 17.74 -16.87
CA GLY A 110 -6.72 18.91 -16.72
C GLY A 110 -7.42 20.06 -16.00
N LEU A 111 -6.64 21.09 -15.70
CA LEU A 111 -7.10 22.43 -15.33
C LEU A 111 -6.49 23.42 -16.35
N LYS A 112 -7.17 24.52 -16.63
CA LYS A 112 -6.77 25.55 -17.60
C LYS A 112 -7.28 26.90 -17.10
N GLU A 113 -6.53 27.97 -17.35
CA GLU A 113 -6.84 29.35 -16.96
C GLU A 113 -8.36 29.67 -16.91
N GLY A 114 -8.93 29.62 -15.69
CA GLY A 114 -10.36 29.87 -15.40
C GLY A 114 -11.27 28.63 -15.24
N ASP A 115 -10.76 27.40 -15.29
CA ASP A 115 -11.47 26.15 -14.97
C ASP A 115 -11.42 25.90 -13.44
N ILE A 116 -12.34 26.47 -12.65
CA ILE A 116 -12.39 26.30 -11.17
C ILE A 116 -12.31 24.82 -10.77
N HIS A 117 -11.28 24.43 -10.00
CA HIS A 117 -11.15 23.06 -9.48
C HIS A 117 -12.36 22.69 -8.59
N PRO A 118 -12.96 21.48 -8.73
CA PRO A 118 -14.20 21.09 -8.03
C PRO A 118 -14.17 21.25 -6.50
N VAL A 119 -12.99 21.15 -5.87
CA VAL A 119 -12.83 21.44 -4.45
C VAL A 119 -13.23 22.89 -4.12
N TYR A 120 -12.77 23.86 -4.91
CA TYR A 120 -13.11 25.28 -4.72
C TYR A 120 -14.52 25.61 -5.21
N LYS A 121 -15.03 24.94 -6.27
CA LYS A 121 -16.47 25.02 -6.61
C LYS A 121 -17.38 24.70 -5.42
N ALA A 122 -16.94 23.82 -4.52
CA ALA A 122 -17.63 23.50 -3.28
C ALA A 122 -17.28 24.50 -2.14
N MET A 123 -16.00 24.66 -1.80
CA MET A 123 -15.56 25.45 -0.64
C MET A 123 -15.88 26.95 -0.76
N ASN A 124 -15.83 27.52 -1.97
CA ASN A 124 -16.17 28.92 -2.22
C ASN A 124 -17.62 29.28 -1.84
N GLN A 125 -18.52 28.29 -1.74
CA GLN A 125 -19.91 28.49 -1.31
C GLN A 125 -20.07 28.59 0.23
N MET A 126 -19.06 28.16 1.00
CA MET A 126 -19.17 27.98 2.45
C MET A 126 -18.59 29.15 3.26
N GLY A 127 -17.90 30.09 2.60
CA GLY A 127 -17.31 31.26 3.24
C GLY A 127 -16.20 30.89 4.23
N TYR A 128 -15.07 30.44 3.69
CA TYR A 128 -13.80 30.30 4.40
C TYR A 128 -13.13 31.67 4.58
N ASP A 129 -12.38 31.85 5.67
CA ASP A 129 -11.60 33.05 5.97
C ASP A 129 -10.13 32.93 5.48
N ALA A 130 -9.54 31.74 5.61
CA ALA A 130 -8.17 31.41 5.21
C ALA A 130 -7.97 29.88 5.02
N ALA A 131 -6.87 29.48 4.37
CA ALA A 131 -6.43 28.09 4.28
C ALA A 131 -4.89 27.96 4.29
N THR A 132 -4.36 26.75 4.51
CA THR A 132 -2.94 26.43 4.27
C THR A 132 -2.78 25.22 3.33
N TYR A 133 -1.54 24.99 2.90
CA TYR A 133 -1.17 23.89 2.01
C TYR A 133 -0.74 22.69 2.84
N GLY A 134 -1.29 21.50 2.53
CA GLY A 134 -0.75 20.23 2.97
C GLY A 134 0.31 19.68 2.02
N ASN A 135 0.78 18.45 2.26
CA ASN A 135 1.77 17.82 1.37
C ASN A 135 1.18 17.37 0.04
N HIS A 136 -0.08 16.92 0.02
CA HIS A 136 -0.72 16.38 -1.17
C HIS A 136 -1.07 17.46 -2.22
N GLU A 137 -1.09 18.74 -1.83
CA GLU A 137 -1.11 19.88 -2.76
C GLU A 137 0.05 19.87 -3.77
N PHE A 138 1.21 19.33 -3.39
CA PHE A 138 2.43 19.37 -4.22
C PHE A 138 2.56 18.19 -5.20
N ASN A 139 1.68 17.18 -5.13
CA ASN A 139 1.77 15.93 -5.90
C ASN A 139 1.68 16.08 -7.43
N TYR A 140 1.07 17.17 -7.91
CA TYR A 140 0.89 17.43 -9.33
C TYR A 140 1.78 18.58 -9.85
N GLY A 141 2.70 19.06 -9.02
CA GLY A 141 3.62 20.14 -9.35
C GLY A 141 3.06 21.53 -9.09
N LEU A 142 3.98 22.49 -8.90
CA LEU A 142 3.65 23.88 -8.55
C LEU A 142 2.74 24.56 -9.57
N ASP A 143 2.82 24.20 -10.85
CA ASP A 143 2.03 24.83 -11.91
C ASP A 143 0.54 24.49 -11.74
N PHE A 144 0.20 23.20 -11.53
CA PHE A 144 -1.16 22.76 -11.20
C PHE A 144 -1.62 23.28 -9.83
N LEU A 145 -0.71 23.36 -8.84
CA LEU A 145 -1.04 23.89 -7.53
C LEU A 145 -1.44 25.37 -7.57
N ASN A 146 -0.68 26.20 -8.30
CA ASN A 146 -0.98 27.62 -8.47
C ASN A 146 -2.36 27.79 -9.14
N GLU A 147 -2.55 27.16 -10.32
CA GLU A 147 -3.80 27.17 -11.12
C GLU A 147 -5.00 26.54 -10.40
N ALA A 148 -4.78 25.67 -9.42
CA ALA A 148 -5.86 25.19 -8.57
C ALA A 148 -6.24 26.21 -7.49
N THR A 149 -5.28 26.95 -6.93
CA THR A 149 -5.47 27.74 -5.68
C THR A 149 -5.77 29.22 -5.87
N ASP A 150 -5.60 29.78 -7.07
CA ASP A 150 -5.93 31.18 -7.36
C ASP A 150 -7.45 31.42 -7.50
N ASP A 151 -8.21 30.43 -7.95
CA ASP A 151 -9.69 30.41 -7.97
C ASP A 151 -10.34 30.24 -6.56
N ALA A 152 -9.55 30.27 -5.48
CA ALA A 152 -10.07 30.23 -4.10
C ALA A 152 -10.56 31.61 -3.64
N ASN A 153 -11.82 31.72 -3.22
CA ASN A 153 -12.41 32.95 -2.66
C ASN A 153 -11.88 33.31 -1.25
N PHE A 154 -10.86 32.62 -0.77
CA PHE A 154 -10.27 32.71 0.56
C PHE A 154 -8.74 32.64 0.46
N SER A 155 -8.03 33.23 1.42
CA SER A 155 -6.58 33.41 1.27
C SER A 155 -5.78 32.23 1.78
N TYR A 156 -4.99 31.65 0.88
CA TYR A 156 -3.92 30.73 1.23
C TYR A 156 -2.75 31.45 1.92
N VAL A 157 -2.19 30.78 2.94
CA VAL A 157 -0.98 31.20 3.65
C VAL A 157 -0.03 30.02 3.88
N ASN A 158 1.28 30.24 3.75
CA ASN A 158 2.31 29.32 4.25
C ASN A 158 3.64 30.06 4.50
N ALA A 159 4.17 29.93 5.72
CA ALA A 159 5.34 30.63 6.21
C ALA A 159 6.66 29.84 6.13
N ASN A 160 6.62 28.53 5.83
CA ASN A 160 7.80 27.67 5.85
C ASN A 160 8.25 27.12 4.48
N VAL A 161 7.52 27.37 3.38
CA VAL A 161 7.98 27.13 2.00
C VAL A 161 8.64 28.39 1.42
N TYR A 162 9.84 28.22 0.89
CA TYR A 162 10.73 29.25 0.32
C TYR A 162 11.10 28.89 -1.12
N ARG A 163 11.48 29.91 -1.90
CA ARG A 163 12.01 29.74 -3.27
C ARG A 163 13.42 29.16 -3.19
N ALA A 164 13.75 28.20 -4.06
CA ALA A 164 15.11 27.74 -4.21
C ALA A 164 15.87 28.72 -5.12
N ASP A 165 16.72 29.59 -4.56
CA ASP A 165 17.62 30.47 -5.33
C ASP A 165 18.97 29.80 -5.65
N GLY A 166 19.36 28.81 -4.84
CA GLY A 166 20.54 27.96 -5.07
C GLY A 166 21.82 28.46 -4.41
N ASP A 167 21.76 29.46 -3.52
CA ASP A 167 22.90 29.83 -2.68
C ASP A 167 22.91 29.08 -1.33
N GLN A 168 23.60 29.60 -0.30
CA GLN A 168 23.68 28.99 1.04
C GLN A 168 23.43 30.02 2.16
N ASN A 169 22.82 31.15 1.85
CA ASN A 169 22.59 32.28 2.74
C ASN A 169 21.12 32.36 3.17
N ALA A 170 20.83 31.76 4.32
CA ALA A 170 19.47 31.65 4.86
C ALA A 170 18.77 33.01 5.15
N ASP A 171 19.50 34.12 5.06
CA ASP A 171 19.03 35.49 5.31
C ASP A 171 18.39 36.17 4.08
N ASN A 172 18.71 35.75 2.83
CA ASN A 172 18.01 36.25 1.62
C ASN A 172 16.88 35.36 1.09
N ASP A 173 16.74 34.15 1.63
CA ASP A 173 15.64 33.22 1.34
C ASP A 173 14.26 33.90 1.34
N GLN A 174 13.61 33.92 0.17
CA GLN A 174 12.28 34.50 -0.01
C GLN A 174 11.20 33.43 0.08
N ASN A 175 10.14 33.68 0.84
CA ASN A 175 8.97 32.79 0.88
C ASN A 175 8.39 32.59 -0.54
N TYR A 176 7.95 31.37 -0.85
CA TYR A 176 7.29 31.10 -2.13
C TYR A 176 5.85 31.64 -2.13
N PHE A 177 5.12 31.38 -1.04
CA PHE A 177 3.76 31.85 -0.76
C PHE A 177 3.74 33.05 0.20
N THR A 178 2.57 33.66 0.39
CA THR A 178 2.33 34.64 1.46
C THR A 178 2.46 33.96 2.83
N PRO A 179 3.33 34.42 3.75
CA PRO A 179 3.60 33.70 5.00
C PRO A 179 2.39 33.70 5.96
N TYR A 180 1.71 34.83 6.07
CA TYR A 180 0.55 35.02 6.93
C TYR A 180 -0.37 36.15 6.41
N LYS A 181 -1.59 36.22 6.91
CA LYS A 181 -2.56 37.29 6.62
C LYS A 181 -3.19 37.77 7.92
N ILE A 182 -3.23 39.08 8.15
CA ILE A 182 -4.04 39.69 9.22
C ILE A 182 -5.33 40.21 8.58
N ALA A 183 -6.48 39.78 9.10
CA ALA A 183 -7.81 40.18 8.62
C ALA A 183 -8.62 40.84 9.75
N GLU A 184 -9.33 41.91 9.44
CA GLU A 184 -10.28 42.54 10.37
C GLU A 184 -11.61 41.79 10.33
N LYS A 185 -11.98 41.15 11.45
CA LYS A 185 -13.26 40.46 11.63
C LYS A 185 -14.17 41.33 12.51
N LYS A 186 -15.30 41.77 11.94
CA LYS A 186 -16.43 42.32 12.71
C LYS A 186 -17.06 41.19 13.52
N VAL A 187 -17.28 41.42 14.81
CA VAL A 187 -17.87 40.47 15.75
C VAL A 187 -18.85 41.17 16.68
N THR A 188 -19.90 40.49 17.11
CA THR A 188 -20.86 40.97 18.11
C THR A 188 -20.50 40.41 19.48
N ASP A 189 -20.35 41.29 20.47
CA ASP A 189 -20.04 40.87 21.84
C ASP A 189 -21.28 40.34 22.61
N GLU A 190 -21.06 39.89 23.84
CA GLU A 190 -22.13 39.36 24.69
C GLU A 190 -23.17 40.42 25.09
N ASN A 191 -22.82 41.70 25.04
CA ASN A 191 -23.73 42.83 25.27
C ASN A 191 -24.49 43.25 23.99
N GLY A 192 -24.13 42.72 22.82
CA GLY A 192 -24.74 43.05 21.54
C GLY A 192 -24.09 44.21 20.78
N THR A 193 -22.89 44.65 21.21
CA THR A 193 -22.15 45.73 20.53
C THR A 193 -21.27 45.14 19.41
N GLU A 194 -21.18 45.82 18.26
CA GLU A 194 -20.21 45.47 17.23
C GLU A 194 -18.80 45.89 17.67
N GLN A 195 -17.86 44.95 17.59
CA GLN A 195 -16.45 45.08 17.85
C GLN A 195 -15.66 44.65 16.59
N THR A 196 -14.40 45.04 16.49
CA THR A 196 -13.47 44.53 15.47
C THR A 196 -12.29 43.85 16.16
N ILE A 197 -11.92 42.66 15.67
CA ILE A 197 -10.75 41.88 16.09
C ILE A 197 -9.88 41.61 14.86
N LYS A 198 -8.57 41.81 14.99
CA LYS A 198 -7.56 41.51 13.97
C LYS A 198 -7.05 40.08 14.13
N ILE A 199 -7.55 39.18 13.29
CA ILE A 199 -7.18 37.76 13.32
C ILE A 199 -6.04 37.54 12.33
N GLY A 200 -4.88 37.14 12.85
CA GLY A 200 -3.72 36.70 12.07
C GLY A 200 -3.81 35.21 11.78
N TYR A 201 -3.79 34.84 10.52
CA TYR A 201 -3.72 33.46 10.04
C TYR A 201 -2.32 33.19 9.50
N ILE A 202 -1.63 32.16 9.99
CA ILE A 202 -0.28 31.74 9.56
C ILE A 202 -0.27 30.25 9.25
N GLY A 203 0.36 29.86 8.14
CA GLY A 203 0.30 28.49 7.60
C GLY A 203 1.61 27.71 7.65
N PHE A 204 1.54 26.39 7.82
CA PHE A 204 2.71 25.48 7.83
C PHE A 204 2.41 24.12 7.16
N VAL A 205 3.45 23.53 6.57
CA VAL A 205 3.44 22.22 5.89
C VAL A 205 4.66 21.37 6.32
N PRO A 206 4.65 20.03 6.28
CA PRO A 206 5.78 19.22 6.76
C PRO A 206 7.01 19.45 5.86
N PRO A 207 8.22 19.73 6.41
CA PRO A 207 9.43 19.92 5.61
C PRO A 207 9.80 18.72 4.70
N GLN A 208 9.22 17.56 4.98
CA GLN A 208 9.39 16.33 4.23
C GLN A 208 8.85 16.39 2.80
N ILE A 209 8.03 17.40 2.40
CA ILE A 209 7.60 17.56 0.99
C ILE A 209 8.77 17.63 0.01
N ASN A 210 9.91 18.22 0.40
CA ASN A 210 11.11 18.26 -0.44
C ASN A 210 11.76 16.87 -0.65
N THR A 211 11.41 15.88 0.16
CA THR A 211 11.81 14.47 0.02
C THR A 211 10.73 13.66 -0.71
N TRP A 212 9.48 13.77 -0.27
CA TRP A 212 8.33 13.04 -0.81
C TRP A 212 8.03 13.40 -2.27
N ASP A 213 7.98 14.70 -2.57
CA ASP A 213 7.62 15.29 -3.85
C ASP A 213 8.82 15.87 -4.61
N LYS A 214 10.03 15.36 -4.33
CA LYS A 214 11.28 15.82 -4.94
C LYS A 214 11.18 15.92 -6.48
N ALA A 215 10.53 14.96 -7.15
CA ALA A 215 10.35 14.97 -8.61
C ALA A 215 9.60 16.22 -9.13
N ASN A 216 8.74 16.82 -8.32
CA ASN A 216 7.95 18.02 -8.64
C ASN A 216 8.65 19.32 -8.20
N LEU A 217 9.43 19.27 -7.11
CA LEU A 217 9.89 20.44 -6.34
C LEU A 217 11.40 20.73 -6.42
N ASP A 218 12.23 19.78 -6.87
CA ASP A 218 13.69 19.93 -6.86
C ASP A 218 14.16 21.14 -7.67
N GLY A 219 14.99 21.99 -7.06
CA GLY A 219 15.45 23.24 -7.67
C GLY A 219 14.38 24.32 -7.88
N LYS A 220 13.17 24.17 -7.32
CA LYS A 220 12.10 25.19 -7.38
C LYS A 220 11.80 25.80 -6.01
N VAL A 221 11.63 24.96 -4.99
CA VAL A 221 11.32 25.36 -3.61
C VAL A 221 12.10 24.55 -2.59
N ILE A 222 12.32 25.15 -1.42
CA ILE A 222 12.83 24.48 -0.21
C ILE A 222 11.88 24.76 0.96
N THR A 223 11.90 23.91 1.98
CA THR A 223 11.19 24.13 3.24
C THR A 223 12.14 24.42 4.40
N LYS A 224 11.67 25.24 5.33
CA LYS A 224 12.31 25.47 6.63
C LYS A 224 11.50 24.83 7.77
N ASP A 225 12.14 24.72 8.93
CA ASP A 225 11.53 24.23 10.16
C ASP A 225 10.26 25.03 10.52
N ILE A 226 9.22 24.31 10.95
CA ILE A 226 7.90 24.88 11.30
C ILE A 226 8.00 25.81 12.51
N VAL A 227 8.66 25.36 13.59
CA VAL A 227 8.73 26.08 14.87
C VAL A 227 9.53 27.37 14.73
N LYS A 228 10.68 27.33 14.04
CA LYS A 228 11.51 28.51 13.76
C LYS A 228 10.81 29.48 12.81
N SER A 229 10.04 28.99 11.85
CA SER A 229 9.22 29.85 10.98
C SER A 229 8.12 30.56 11.76
N ALA A 230 7.46 29.87 12.70
CA ALA A 230 6.51 30.48 13.63
C ALA A 230 7.18 31.54 14.52
N GLN A 231 8.32 31.21 15.15
CA GLN A 231 9.09 32.14 15.99
C GLN A 231 9.60 33.38 15.23
N LYS A 232 9.81 33.30 13.91
CA LYS A 232 10.12 34.45 13.04
C LYS A 232 8.91 35.36 12.83
N PHE A 233 7.78 34.80 12.40
CA PHE A 233 6.66 35.60 11.88
C PHE A 233 5.60 35.99 12.91
N ILE A 234 5.40 35.23 13.98
CA ILE A 234 4.42 35.55 15.03
C ILE A 234 4.72 36.90 15.72
N PRO A 235 5.97 37.21 16.11
CA PRO A 235 6.32 38.54 16.62
C PRO A 235 6.04 39.67 15.62
N GLU A 236 6.26 39.42 14.32
CA GLU A 236 5.95 40.38 13.25
C GLU A 236 4.43 40.61 13.13
N MET A 237 3.62 39.55 13.27
CA MET A 237 2.16 39.62 13.28
C MET A 237 1.63 40.42 14.48
N LYS A 238 2.12 40.16 15.71
CA LYS A 238 1.75 40.96 16.88
C LYS A 238 2.21 42.42 16.73
N GLN A 239 3.41 42.68 16.17
CA GLN A 239 3.88 44.04 15.89
C GLN A 239 3.00 44.80 14.87
N LYS A 240 2.45 44.09 13.87
CA LYS A 240 1.46 44.65 12.92
C LYS A 240 0.03 44.72 13.47
N GLY A 241 -0.17 44.39 14.75
CA GLY A 241 -1.44 44.51 15.44
C GLY A 241 -2.40 43.34 15.22
N ALA A 242 -1.89 42.12 15.09
CA ALA A 242 -2.72 40.92 15.25
C ALA A 242 -3.18 40.81 16.72
N ASP A 243 -4.49 40.95 16.94
CA ASP A 243 -5.12 40.72 18.25
C ASP A 243 -5.03 39.23 18.60
N LEU A 244 -5.51 38.37 17.69
CA LEU A 244 -5.48 36.90 17.82
C LEU A 244 -4.59 36.28 16.74
N ILE A 245 -3.94 35.16 17.03
CA ILE A 245 -3.19 34.35 16.07
C ILE A 245 -3.71 32.92 16.01
N VAL A 246 -4.24 32.56 14.83
CA VAL A 246 -4.66 31.21 14.45
C VAL A 246 -3.56 30.60 13.59
N VAL A 247 -3.01 29.49 14.06
CA VAL A 247 -2.01 28.70 13.33
C VAL A 247 -2.72 27.59 12.55
N LEU A 248 -2.56 27.61 11.22
CA LEU A 248 -2.95 26.55 10.31
C LEU A 248 -1.72 25.67 10.10
N SER A 249 -1.64 24.57 10.84
CA SER A 249 -0.49 23.67 10.81
C SER A 249 -0.89 22.34 10.18
N HIS A 250 -0.63 22.16 8.88
CA HIS A 250 -0.73 20.85 8.25
C HIS A 250 0.43 19.97 8.74
N SER A 251 0.24 19.40 9.93
CA SER A 251 1.25 18.68 10.69
C SER A 251 0.55 18.05 11.90
N GLY A 252 1.03 16.89 12.34
CA GLY A 252 0.41 16.11 13.39
C GLY A 252 0.74 16.54 14.83
N LEU A 253 0.07 15.85 15.76
CA LEU A 253 0.24 15.98 17.21
C LEU A 253 0.92 14.73 17.76
N ASP A 254 2.26 14.74 17.79
CA ASP A 254 3.06 13.73 18.46
C ASP A 254 3.02 13.90 19.99
N LEU A 255 3.17 12.79 20.73
CA LEU A 255 3.03 12.75 22.20
C LEU A 255 4.25 13.32 22.96
N ALA A 256 5.27 13.77 22.25
CA ALA A 256 6.50 14.32 22.82
C ALA A 256 7.13 15.35 21.88
N ALA A 257 7.84 16.31 22.46
CA ALA A 257 8.58 17.35 21.74
C ALA A 257 9.64 16.75 20.79
N GLN A 258 9.76 17.34 19.60
CA GLN A 258 10.65 16.87 18.54
C GLN A 258 11.87 17.79 18.35
N GLY A 259 12.75 17.41 17.41
CA GLY A 259 13.89 18.21 16.96
C GLY A 259 13.57 19.11 15.76
N ASP A 260 14.60 19.81 15.27
CA ASP A 260 14.51 20.61 14.04
C ASP A 260 14.05 19.76 12.84
N GLY A 261 13.12 20.29 12.04
CA GLY A 261 12.62 19.64 10.83
C GLY A 261 11.54 18.59 11.08
N ALA A 262 10.88 18.62 12.23
CA ALA A 262 9.82 17.69 12.60
C ALA A 262 8.66 17.65 11.59
N GLU A 263 8.20 16.45 11.28
CA GLU A 263 6.99 16.17 10.49
C GLU A 263 5.70 16.57 11.24
N ASN A 264 5.70 16.36 12.57
CA ASN A 264 4.55 16.50 13.46
C ASN A 264 4.86 17.47 14.60
N ALA A 265 4.72 18.77 14.31
CA ALA A 265 5.25 19.86 15.11
C ALA A 265 4.22 20.52 16.05
N VAL A 266 2.96 20.06 16.12
CA VAL A 266 1.89 20.79 16.84
C VAL A 266 2.11 20.84 18.36
N PHE A 267 2.66 19.78 18.96
CA PHE A 267 3.08 19.83 20.37
C PHE A 267 4.17 20.88 20.62
N ASP A 268 5.08 21.03 19.66
CA ASP A 268 6.20 21.96 19.74
C ASP A 268 5.78 23.40 19.46
N LEU A 269 4.86 23.64 18.53
CA LEU A 269 4.23 24.95 18.34
C LEU A 269 3.59 25.42 19.65
N ALA A 270 2.73 24.59 20.25
CA ALA A 270 2.02 24.91 21.49
C ALA A 270 2.94 25.07 22.73
N THR A 271 4.15 24.49 22.73
CA THR A 271 5.06 24.50 23.91
C THR A 271 6.31 25.37 23.75
N LYS A 272 6.75 25.67 22.53
CA LYS A 272 8.00 26.41 22.22
C LYS A 272 7.75 27.80 21.60
N VAL A 273 6.50 28.17 21.30
CA VAL A 273 6.16 29.42 20.61
C VAL A 273 5.09 30.19 21.41
N PRO A 274 5.37 31.44 21.84
CA PRO A 274 4.38 32.28 22.53
C PRO A 274 3.37 32.88 21.55
N ASP A 275 2.35 33.57 22.08
CA ASP A 275 1.39 34.39 21.33
C ASP A 275 0.55 33.63 20.27
N ILE A 276 0.40 32.30 20.40
CA ILE A 276 -0.56 31.49 19.65
C ILE A 276 -1.87 31.37 20.44
N ASP A 277 -2.98 31.80 19.84
CA ASP A 277 -4.32 31.75 20.45
C ASP A 277 -5.09 30.47 20.10
N ALA A 278 -4.82 29.85 18.94
CA ALA A 278 -5.38 28.56 18.53
C ALA A 278 -4.51 27.86 17.46
N ILE A 279 -4.56 26.52 17.42
CA ILE A 279 -3.96 25.70 16.35
C ILE A 279 -5.01 24.78 15.73
N VAL A 280 -5.03 24.73 14.39
CA VAL A 280 -5.76 23.72 13.60
C VAL A 280 -4.75 22.75 12.98
N SER A 281 -5.09 21.46 12.89
CA SER A 281 -4.12 20.36 12.72
C SER A 281 -4.70 19.19 11.91
N GLY A 282 -3.86 18.61 11.04
CA GLY A 282 -4.23 17.55 10.10
C GLY A 282 -3.11 16.51 9.96
N HIS A 283 -2.85 16.08 8.72
CA HIS A 283 -1.72 15.24 8.27
C HIS A 283 -1.72 13.78 8.74
N GLN A 284 -2.01 13.55 10.03
CA GLN A 284 -1.98 12.20 10.63
C GLN A 284 -3.33 11.47 10.56
N HIS A 285 -4.39 12.11 10.06
CA HIS A 285 -5.80 11.62 10.09
C HIS A 285 -6.30 11.20 11.49
N ASN A 286 -5.61 11.61 12.56
CA ASN A 286 -5.97 11.29 13.95
C ASN A 286 -7.12 12.19 14.43
N MET A 287 -7.60 11.93 15.66
CA MET A 287 -8.69 12.71 16.26
C MET A 287 -8.23 13.38 17.55
N PHE A 288 -8.20 14.71 17.57
CA PHE A 288 -7.97 15.48 18.78
C PHE A 288 -9.01 16.61 18.93
N PRO A 289 -9.59 16.81 20.13
CA PRO A 289 -9.57 15.91 21.27
C PRO A 289 -10.41 14.64 21.05
N GLY A 290 -10.29 13.69 21.98
CA GLY A 290 -11.22 12.56 22.15
C GLY A 290 -10.67 11.17 21.80
N ASP A 291 -9.53 11.06 21.10
CA ASP A 291 -8.83 9.78 20.98
C ASP A 291 -8.14 9.43 22.33
N ALA A 292 -8.27 8.18 22.76
CA ALA A 292 -7.75 7.73 24.05
C ALA A 292 -6.23 7.91 24.20
N ARG A 293 -5.45 7.90 23.10
CA ARG A 293 -3.98 8.01 23.12
C ARG A 293 -3.45 9.30 23.75
N TYR A 294 -4.24 10.36 23.73
CA TYR A 294 -3.90 11.67 24.27
C TYR A 294 -4.28 11.82 25.76
N SER A 295 -4.84 10.78 26.39
CA SER A 295 -5.31 10.83 27.78
C SER A 295 -4.17 10.60 28.78
N ASN A 296 -4.04 11.49 29.77
CA ASN A 296 -3.01 11.46 30.81
C ASN A 296 -1.57 11.69 30.29
N VAL A 297 -1.43 12.39 29.16
CA VAL A 297 -0.15 12.86 28.62
C VAL A 297 0.18 14.23 29.21
N ASP A 298 1.44 14.49 29.55
CA ASP A 298 1.83 15.80 30.11
C ASP A 298 1.49 16.95 29.15
N LYS A 299 1.06 18.08 29.71
CA LYS A 299 0.56 19.27 29.01
C LYS A 299 -0.66 19.09 28.10
N ILE A 300 -1.23 17.89 27.92
CA ILE A 300 -2.39 17.67 27.05
C ILE A 300 -3.67 17.49 27.88
N ASP A 301 -4.61 18.44 27.77
CA ASP A 301 -5.98 18.24 28.26
C ASP A 301 -6.86 17.72 27.12
N ASN A 302 -6.98 16.39 27.05
CA ASN A 302 -7.82 15.69 26.07
C ASN A 302 -9.33 15.82 26.31
N LYS A 303 -9.78 16.59 27.32
CA LYS A 303 -11.19 16.94 27.55
C LYS A 303 -11.49 18.35 27.09
N LYS A 304 -10.65 19.32 27.45
CA LYS A 304 -10.73 20.71 26.97
C LYS A 304 -10.27 20.85 25.51
N GLY A 305 -9.42 19.93 25.05
CA GLY A 305 -8.78 19.97 23.75
C GLY A 305 -7.69 21.01 23.67
N THR A 306 -6.83 21.06 24.70
CA THR A 306 -5.68 21.98 24.73
C THR A 306 -4.36 21.23 24.83
N VAL A 307 -3.32 21.82 24.26
CA VAL A 307 -1.93 21.43 24.43
C VAL A 307 -1.20 22.64 25.03
N ASN A 308 -0.59 22.46 26.20
CA ASN A 308 0.07 23.53 26.96
C ASN A 308 -0.86 24.74 27.26
N GLY A 309 -2.18 24.53 27.29
CA GLY A 309 -3.19 25.58 27.45
C GLY A 309 -3.72 26.17 26.13
N VAL A 310 -2.95 26.10 25.05
CA VAL A 310 -3.38 26.52 23.70
C VAL A 310 -4.44 25.53 23.18
N PRO A 311 -5.62 25.98 22.71
CA PRO A 311 -6.60 25.07 22.13
C PRO A 311 -6.12 24.54 20.77
N VAL A 312 -6.27 23.23 20.59
CA VAL A 312 -5.91 22.49 19.37
C VAL A 312 -7.09 21.62 18.96
N VAL A 313 -7.35 21.50 17.65
CA VAL A 313 -8.29 20.50 17.12
C VAL A 313 -7.68 19.81 15.90
N MET A 314 -8.08 18.55 15.67
CA MET A 314 -7.69 17.71 14.53
C MET A 314 -8.85 16.76 14.20
N PRO A 315 -9.68 17.06 13.17
CA PRO A 315 -10.95 16.37 12.92
C PRO A 315 -10.85 15.20 11.92
N LYS A 316 -9.80 14.36 12.01
CA LYS A 316 -9.52 13.27 11.05
C LYS A 316 -9.46 13.77 9.59
N ASN A 317 -10.14 13.08 8.67
CA ASN A 317 -10.04 13.25 7.24
C ASN A 317 -11.39 13.11 6.52
N TRP A 318 -11.39 13.40 5.21
CA TRP A 318 -12.46 13.14 4.23
C TRP A 318 -13.81 13.81 4.51
N GLY A 319 -13.82 14.85 5.36
CA GLY A 319 -15.07 15.45 5.85
C GLY A 319 -15.88 14.52 6.77
N SER A 320 -15.27 13.47 7.31
CA SER A 320 -15.93 12.55 8.26
C SER A 320 -16.30 13.25 9.58
N HIS A 321 -15.55 14.30 9.96
CA HIS A 321 -15.81 15.16 11.10
C HIS A 321 -15.59 16.63 10.69
N LEU A 322 -16.08 17.56 11.49
CA LEU A 322 -15.78 18.99 11.45
C LEU A 322 -15.04 19.36 12.74
N GLY A 323 -13.94 20.10 12.64
CA GLY A 323 -13.24 20.63 13.80
C GLY A 323 -13.92 21.90 14.32
N LEU A 324 -13.97 22.06 15.63
CA LEU A 324 -14.45 23.27 16.29
C LEU A 324 -13.48 23.68 17.39
N ILE A 325 -13.25 24.99 17.53
CA ILE A 325 -12.71 25.60 18.74
C ILE A 325 -13.63 26.75 19.14
N ASP A 326 -14.40 26.56 20.21
CA ASP A 326 -15.20 27.62 20.81
C ASP A 326 -14.33 28.41 21.80
N MET A 327 -14.09 29.70 21.52
CA MET A 327 -13.26 30.59 22.34
C MET A 327 -14.09 31.68 23.01
N THR A 328 -13.80 31.96 24.28
CA THR A 328 -14.22 33.17 25.00
C THR A 328 -13.06 34.15 25.06
N ILE A 329 -13.14 35.18 24.21
CA ILE A 329 -12.13 36.23 24.09
C ILE A 329 -12.61 37.42 24.92
N SER A 330 -11.80 37.86 25.89
CA SER A 330 -12.10 39.01 26.73
C SER A 330 -11.25 40.21 26.32
N LYS A 331 -11.83 41.41 26.42
CA LYS A 331 -11.07 42.65 26.27
C LYS A 331 -10.59 43.14 27.64
N VAL A 332 -9.28 43.15 27.86
CA VAL A 332 -8.66 43.52 29.13
C VAL A 332 -7.62 44.61 28.87
N ASN A 333 -7.76 45.75 29.55
CA ASN A 333 -6.91 46.93 29.34
C ASN A 333 -6.77 47.33 27.85
N GLY A 334 -7.87 47.22 27.10
CA GLY A 334 -7.94 47.51 25.66
C GLY A 334 -7.41 46.43 24.71
N LYS A 335 -6.70 45.39 25.20
CA LYS A 335 -6.24 44.24 24.41
C LYS A 335 -7.27 43.12 24.38
N TRP A 336 -7.24 42.27 23.36
CA TRP A 336 -8.03 41.03 23.31
C TRP A 336 -7.18 39.83 23.71
N GLU A 337 -7.70 38.96 24.58
CA GLU A 337 -7.01 37.76 25.08
C GLU A 337 -7.99 36.57 25.19
N VAL A 338 -7.57 35.36 24.80
CA VAL A 338 -8.39 34.14 24.97
C VAL A 338 -8.40 33.71 26.43
N THR A 339 -9.53 33.96 27.10
CA THR A 339 -9.71 33.67 28.54
C THR A 339 -10.31 32.30 28.84
N ASP A 340 -11.04 31.70 27.89
CA ASP A 340 -11.46 30.29 27.96
C ASP A 340 -11.64 29.69 26.57
N SER A 341 -11.56 28.37 26.46
CA SER A 341 -11.61 27.65 25.18
C SER A 341 -12.12 26.21 25.32
N GLN A 342 -12.74 25.67 24.28
CA GLN A 342 -13.11 24.25 24.21
C GLN A 342 -13.02 23.80 22.75
N SER A 343 -12.14 22.84 22.47
CA SER A 343 -12.07 22.19 21.15
C SER A 343 -12.96 20.95 21.10
N THR A 344 -13.55 20.63 19.95
CA THR A 344 -14.27 19.36 19.70
C THR A 344 -14.18 18.94 18.23
N ALA A 345 -14.18 17.63 17.95
CA ALA A 345 -14.36 17.08 16.61
C ALA A 345 -15.79 16.53 16.48
N SER A 346 -16.65 17.19 15.69
CA SER A 346 -18.06 16.79 15.48
C SER A 346 -18.21 15.83 14.30
N PRO A 347 -18.61 14.56 14.48
CA PRO A 347 -18.76 13.60 13.39
C PRO A 347 -19.99 13.90 12.51
N ILE A 348 -19.92 13.57 11.22
CA ILE A 348 -21.10 13.54 10.34
C ILE A 348 -21.91 12.23 10.44
N TYR A 349 -21.40 11.21 11.14
CA TYR A 349 -21.99 9.87 11.21
C TYR A 349 -21.81 9.23 12.59
N ASP A 350 -22.88 8.70 13.17
CA ASP A 350 -22.85 7.91 14.40
C ASP A 350 -22.60 6.44 14.06
N SER A 351 -21.37 5.98 14.32
CA SER A 351 -20.95 4.60 14.09
C SER A 351 -21.58 3.56 15.04
N ALA A 352 -22.10 3.98 16.20
CA ALA A 352 -22.78 3.09 17.15
C ALA A 352 -24.26 2.90 16.77
N ALA A 353 -24.95 3.98 16.42
CA ALA A 353 -26.32 3.94 15.89
C ALA A 353 -26.38 3.54 14.39
N LYS A 354 -25.24 3.48 13.70
CA LYS A 354 -25.09 3.25 12.25
C LYS A 354 -25.94 4.21 11.41
N LYS A 355 -25.87 5.51 11.74
CA LYS A 355 -26.78 6.53 11.20
C LYS A 355 -26.04 7.83 10.88
N SER A 356 -26.31 8.41 9.72
CA SER A 356 -25.82 9.75 9.41
C SER A 356 -26.45 10.83 10.29
N LEU A 357 -25.64 11.80 10.68
CA LEU A 357 -25.98 12.97 11.49
C LEU A 357 -26.14 14.24 10.63
N ALA A 358 -25.59 14.23 9.41
CA ALA A 358 -25.74 15.30 8.42
C ALA A 358 -26.16 14.73 7.04
N ALA A 359 -27.04 15.46 6.36
CA ALA A 359 -27.42 15.15 4.97
C ALA A 359 -26.49 15.88 3.98
N PRO A 360 -26.28 15.38 2.75
CA PRO A 360 -25.47 16.07 1.76
C PRO A 360 -26.14 17.38 1.30
N LYS A 361 -25.41 18.50 1.41
CA LYS A 361 -25.83 19.83 0.95
C LYS A 361 -25.98 19.84 -0.57
N LYS A 362 -27.17 20.20 -1.06
CA LYS A 362 -27.53 20.03 -2.48
C LYS A 362 -26.66 20.90 -3.39
N GLU A 363 -26.40 22.13 -2.98
CA GLU A 363 -25.66 23.15 -3.73
C GLU A 363 -24.19 22.74 -3.97
N ILE A 364 -23.63 21.96 -3.03
CA ILE A 364 -22.30 21.35 -3.16
C ILE A 364 -22.31 20.21 -4.18
N VAL A 365 -23.30 19.31 -4.08
CA VAL A 365 -23.43 18.14 -5.00
C VAL A 365 -23.74 18.60 -6.43
N ASP A 366 -24.58 19.61 -6.60
CA ASP A 366 -24.90 20.20 -7.91
C ASP A 366 -23.66 20.84 -8.55
N ALA A 367 -22.86 21.60 -7.78
CA ALA A 367 -21.73 22.37 -8.31
C ALA A 367 -20.54 21.52 -8.78
N VAL A 368 -20.37 20.30 -8.26
CA VAL A 368 -19.33 19.35 -8.69
C VAL A 368 -19.87 18.19 -9.53
N LYS A 369 -21.14 18.27 -9.99
CA LYS A 369 -21.81 17.18 -10.69
C LYS A 369 -21.05 16.71 -11.94
N GLU A 370 -20.52 17.65 -12.72
CA GLU A 370 -19.79 17.33 -13.95
C GLU A 370 -18.49 16.55 -13.65
N GLU A 371 -17.71 17.01 -12.66
CA GLU A 371 -16.49 16.32 -12.25
C GLU A 371 -16.78 14.98 -11.57
N HIS A 372 -17.88 14.87 -10.82
CA HIS A 372 -18.35 13.60 -10.28
C HIS A 372 -18.69 12.60 -11.40
N GLU A 373 -19.50 13.01 -12.40
CA GLU A 373 -19.88 12.17 -13.53
C GLU A 373 -18.67 11.77 -14.39
N GLY A 374 -17.75 12.72 -14.67
CA GLY A 374 -16.48 12.43 -15.35
C GLY A 374 -15.55 11.49 -14.57
N THR A 375 -15.53 11.59 -13.23
CA THR A 375 -14.79 10.66 -12.37
C THR A 375 -15.42 9.27 -12.38
N LEU A 376 -16.76 9.15 -12.41
CA LEU A 376 -17.44 7.86 -12.58
C LEU A 376 -17.08 7.18 -13.90
N GLU A 377 -17.02 7.93 -15.00
CA GLU A 377 -16.55 7.40 -16.29
C GLU A 377 -15.08 6.96 -16.21
N TYR A 378 -14.21 7.77 -15.58
CA TYR A 378 -12.80 7.47 -15.38
C TYR A 378 -12.56 6.20 -14.58
N VAL A 379 -13.22 6.00 -13.43
CA VAL A 379 -12.96 4.81 -12.58
C VAL A 379 -13.57 3.51 -13.11
N ARG A 380 -14.52 3.63 -14.05
CA ARG A 380 -15.11 2.50 -14.80
C ARG A 380 -14.37 2.23 -16.12
N LYS A 381 -13.45 3.09 -16.54
CA LYS A 381 -12.58 2.91 -17.72
C LYS A 381 -11.58 1.79 -17.50
N GLU A 382 -11.23 1.10 -18.59
CA GLU A 382 -10.16 0.11 -18.63
C GLU A 382 -8.79 0.77 -18.40
N VAL A 383 -8.04 0.27 -17.39
CA VAL A 383 -6.67 0.71 -17.03
C VAL A 383 -5.63 -0.40 -17.18
N GLY A 384 -6.06 -1.61 -17.55
CA GLY A 384 -5.19 -2.76 -17.81
C GLY A 384 -6.03 -4.01 -18.09
N GLN A 385 -5.36 -5.14 -18.30
CA GLN A 385 -6.01 -6.45 -18.43
C GLN A 385 -5.30 -7.49 -17.57
N THR A 386 -6.03 -8.50 -17.08
CA THR A 386 -5.49 -9.66 -16.35
C THR A 386 -5.57 -10.94 -17.17
N SER A 387 -4.49 -11.74 -17.14
CA SER A 387 -4.34 -13.01 -17.86
C SER A 387 -5.30 -14.10 -17.35
N ALA A 388 -5.72 -14.01 -16.09
CA ALA A 388 -6.56 -14.96 -15.36
C ALA A 388 -7.51 -14.22 -14.38
N PRO A 389 -8.54 -14.88 -13.82
CA PRO A 389 -9.37 -14.26 -12.79
C PRO A 389 -8.57 -13.99 -11.51
N ILE A 390 -8.91 -12.91 -10.82
CA ILE A 390 -8.32 -12.54 -9.52
C ILE A 390 -9.43 -12.67 -8.47
N ASN A 391 -9.29 -13.62 -7.57
CA ASN A 391 -10.25 -13.82 -6.48
C ASN A 391 -9.48 -14.10 -5.19
N SER A 392 -10.15 -13.98 -4.05
CA SER A 392 -9.58 -14.23 -2.71
C SER A 392 -10.23 -15.42 -2.00
N PHE A 393 -10.97 -16.28 -2.72
CA PHE A 393 -11.82 -17.30 -2.11
C PHE A 393 -11.06 -18.34 -1.27
N PHE A 394 -9.77 -18.54 -1.56
CA PHE A 394 -8.91 -19.47 -0.83
C PHE A 394 -7.71 -18.77 -0.18
N ALA A 395 -7.70 -17.44 -0.12
CA ALA A 395 -6.57 -16.62 0.34
C ALA A 395 -6.10 -16.86 1.77
N LEU A 396 -6.94 -17.46 2.62
CA LEU A 396 -6.57 -17.87 3.98
C LEU A 396 -6.02 -19.30 4.05
N VAL A 397 -6.14 -20.12 3.00
CA VAL A 397 -5.78 -21.55 3.02
C VAL A 397 -4.87 -22.01 1.87
N LYS A 398 -4.55 -21.09 0.95
CA LYS A 398 -3.56 -21.25 -0.12
C LYS A 398 -2.98 -19.87 -0.42
N ASP A 399 -1.73 -19.83 -0.86
CA ASP A 399 -1.18 -18.69 -1.58
C ASP A 399 -2.05 -18.29 -2.80
N ASP A 400 -2.25 -16.99 -3.03
CA ASP A 400 -3.46 -16.47 -3.67
C ASP A 400 -3.24 -15.19 -4.53
N PRO A 401 -3.81 -15.14 -5.76
CA PRO A 401 -3.70 -14.01 -6.68
C PRO A 401 -4.03 -12.62 -6.10
N SER A 402 -5.01 -12.52 -5.20
CA SER A 402 -5.42 -11.23 -4.63
C SER A 402 -4.33 -10.58 -3.76
N ILE A 403 -3.53 -11.40 -3.08
CA ILE A 403 -2.42 -10.93 -2.25
C ILE A 403 -1.16 -10.76 -3.10
N GLN A 404 -0.90 -11.67 -4.05
CA GLN A 404 0.30 -11.63 -4.92
C GLN A 404 0.47 -10.26 -5.59
N ILE A 405 -0.59 -9.75 -6.23
CA ILE A 405 -0.51 -8.48 -7.00
C ILE A 405 -0.23 -7.29 -6.08
N VAL A 406 -0.79 -7.29 -4.86
CA VAL A 406 -0.57 -6.24 -3.86
C VAL A 406 0.88 -6.27 -3.37
N ASN A 407 1.40 -7.45 -3.03
CA ASN A 407 2.79 -7.63 -2.65
C ASN A 407 3.76 -7.25 -3.78
N ASP A 408 3.44 -7.60 -5.03
CA ASP A 408 4.20 -7.24 -6.22
C ASP A 408 4.25 -5.71 -6.43
N ALA A 409 3.10 -5.04 -6.35
CA ALA A 409 3.01 -3.59 -6.47
C ALA A 409 3.80 -2.88 -5.37
N GLN A 410 3.70 -3.36 -4.12
CA GLN A 410 4.48 -2.88 -2.98
C GLN A 410 6.00 -3.02 -3.23
N ARG A 411 6.49 -4.18 -3.68
CA ARG A 411 7.92 -4.36 -4.03
C ARG A 411 8.36 -3.47 -5.19
N TRP A 412 7.55 -3.38 -6.25
CA TRP A 412 7.85 -2.56 -7.44
C TRP A 412 7.99 -1.08 -7.09
N TYR A 413 7.00 -0.53 -6.38
CA TYR A 413 6.99 0.88 -5.97
C TYR A 413 8.12 1.19 -4.98
N ALA A 414 8.31 0.36 -3.94
CA ALA A 414 9.35 0.57 -2.95
C ALA A 414 10.76 0.48 -3.58
N SER A 415 11.01 -0.49 -4.46
CA SER A 415 12.27 -0.63 -5.20
C SER A 415 12.60 0.63 -6.02
N ALA A 416 11.59 1.26 -6.64
CA ALA A 416 11.78 2.50 -7.39
C ALA A 416 12.12 3.71 -6.48
N LYS A 417 11.48 3.83 -5.31
CA LYS A 417 11.66 4.95 -4.37
C LYS A 417 12.92 4.81 -3.48
N LEU A 418 13.39 3.58 -3.20
CA LEU A 418 14.60 3.30 -2.42
C LEU A 418 15.91 3.46 -3.21
N LYS A 419 15.84 3.61 -4.54
CA LYS A 419 17.01 3.73 -5.42
C LYS A 419 17.83 4.99 -5.11
N GLY A 420 19.14 4.83 -4.94
CA GLY A 420 20.06 5.90 -4.54
C GLY A 420 20.11 6.17 -3.03
N THR A 421 19.29 5.50 -2.22
CA THR A 421 19.39 5.54 -0.75
C THR A 421 20.45 4.54 -0.24
N GLU A 422 20.88 4.69 1.00
CA GLU A 422 21.74 3.69 1.67
C GLU A 422 21.14 2.28 1.69
N ASN A 423 19.81 2.20 1.67
CA ASN A 423 19.03 0.97 1.79
C ASN A 423 18.82 0.25 0.44
N GLU A 424 19.20 0.83 -0.72
CA GLU A 424 18.99 0.25 -2.07
C GLU A 424 19.48 -1.21 -2.22
N LYS A 425 20.52 -1.59 -1.47
CA LYS A 425 21.20 -2.89 -1.59
C LYS A 425 20.66 -3.97 -0.65
N LEU A 426 19.74 -3.64 0.26
CA LEU A 426 19.15 -4.61 1.17
C LEU A 426 18.10 -5.49 0.43
N PRO A 427 17.91 -6.75 0.84
CA PRO A 427 16.80 -7.58 0.39
C PRO A 427 15.45 -6.87 0.57
N LEU A 428 14.64 -6.76 -0.49
CA LEU A 428 13.30 -6.22 -0.40
C LEU A 428 12.25 -7.33 -0.47
N LEU A 429 11.53 -7.50 0.65
CA LEU A 429 10.34 -8.32 0.81
C LEU A 429 9.09 -7.43 0.76
N SER A 430 7.90 -8.04 0.77
CA SER A 430 6.65 -7.31 1.01
C SER A 430 5.69 -8.12 1.86
N ALA A 431 4.93 -7.44 2.72
CA ALA A 431 3.87 -8.02 3.56
C ALA A 431 2.52 -7.39 3.22
N ALA A 432 1.53 -8.22 2.92
CA ALA A 432 0.16 -7.82 2.59
C ALA A 432 -0.87 -8.88 3.04
N ALA A 433 -2.11 -8.44 3.27
CA ALA A 433 -3.20 -9.27 3.80
C ALA A 433 -4.44 -9.30 2.88
N PRO A 434 -5.22 -10.39 2.86
CA PRO A 434 -6.45 -10.48 2.08
C PRO A 434 -7.60 -9.75 2.81
N PHE A 435 -7.76 -8.46 2.50
CA PHE A 435 -8.75 -7.60 3.18
C PHE A 435 -10.20 -8.08 3.00
N LYS A 436 -10.54 -8.62 1.82
CA LYS A 436 -11.83 -9.25 1.53
C LYS A 436 -11.70 -10.78 1.54
N ALA A 437 -11.83 -11.41 2.70
CA ALA A 437 -11.73 -12.87 2.87
C ALA A 437 -12.94 -13.50 3.59
N GLY A 438 -14.13 -12.91 3.44
CA GLY A 438 -15.36 -13.38 4.07
C GLY A 438 -15.36 -13.22 5.58
N GLY A 439 -15.42 -14.35 6.30
CA GLY A 439 -15.43 -14.40 7.77
C GLY A 439 -16.53 -13.53 8.39
N ARG A 440 -16.15 -12.68 9.36
CA ARG A 440 -17.06 -11.78 10.10
C ARG A 440 -17.86 -10.81 9.20
N ASN A 441 -17.45 -10.61 7.95
CA ASN A 441 -18.09 -9.70 6.99
C ASN A 441 -19.07 -10.40 6.02
N GLY A 442 -19.26 -11.73 6.14
CA GLY A 442 -20.26 -12.50 5.39
C GLY A 442 -19.78 -13.11 4.06
N SER A 443 -20.57 -14.03 3.51
CA SER A 443 -20.14 -14.93 2.41
C SER A 443 -19.97 -14.28 1.03
N GLY A 444 -20.47 -13.06 0.86
CA GLY A 444 -20.22 -12.21 -0.31
C GLY A 444 -18.97 -11.33 -0.21
N TYR A 445 -18.29 -11.30 0.95
CA TYR A 445 -17.18 -10.36 1.20
C TYR A 445 -15.83 -10.86 0.70
N PHE A 446 -15.74 -11.15 -0.59
CA PHE A 446 -14.53 -11.61 -1.27
C PHE A 446 -14.20 -10.72 -2.46
N THR A 447 -12.92 -10.63 -2.82
CA THR A 447 -12.48 -10.10 -4.12
C THR A 447 -12.89 -11.09 -5.20
N ASN A 448 -13.47 -10.63 -6.30
CA ASN A 448 -13.85 -11.52 -7.42
C ASN A 448 -13.89 -10.75 -8.75
N ILE A 449 -12.71 -10.64 -9.37
CA ILE A 449 -12.47 -9.92 -10.62
C ILE A 449 -12.30 -10.96 -11.74
N PRO A 450 -13.14 -10.94 -12.80
CA PRO A 450 -13.03 -11.90 -13.90
C PRO A 450 -11.77 -11.68 -14.73
N LYS A 451 -11.37 -12.71 -15.50
CA LYS A 451 -10.34 -12.58 -16.53
C LYS A 451 -10.71 -11.48 -17.55
N GLY A 452 -9.73 -10.70 -17.99
CA GLY A 452 -9.92 -9.65 -18.99
C GLY A 452 -9.71 -8.26 -18.39
N LYS A 453 -10.62 -7.32 -18.68
CA LYS A 453 -10.45 -5.90 -18.39
C LYS A 453 -10.43 -5.58 -16.89
N LEU A 454 -9.46 -4.76 -16.48
CA LEU A 454 -9.37 -4.15 -15.15
C LEU A 454 -9.73 -2.66 -15.25
N ALA A 455 -10.52 -2.16 -14.31
CA ALA A 455 -10.84 -0.74 -14.12
C ALA A 455 -10.36 -0.26 -12.74
N ILE A 456 -10.36 1.06 -12.49
CA ILE A 456 -9.85 1.62 -11.21
C ILE A 456 -10.65 1.09 -10.00
N LYS A 457 -11.96 0.86 -10.16
CA LYS A 457 -12.76 0.23 -9.10
C LYS A 457 -12.34 -1.22 -8.75
N ASN A 458 -11.61 -1.91 -9.63
CA ASN A 458 -11.02 -3.21 -9.28
C ASN A 458 -9.79 -3.09 -8.37
N ILE A 459 -9.11 -1.94 -8.37
CA ILE A 459 -8.04 -1.60 -7.40
C ILE A 459 -8.65 -1.53 -5.99
N GLY A 460 -9.82 -0.90 -5.85
CA GLY A 460 -10.57 -0.84 -4.59
C GLY A 460 -11.04 -2.19 -4.06
N ASP A 461 -11.27 -3.16 -4.94
CA ASP A 461 -11.66 -4.54 -4.59
C ASP A 461 -10.47 -5.40 -4.15
N LEU A 462 -9.24 -5.00 -4.50
CA LEU A 462 -7.98 -5.61 -4.07
C LEU A 462 -7.44 -4.96 -2.79
N TYR A 463 -7.49 -3.63 -2.70
CA TYR A 463 -6.97 -2.86 -1.58
C TYR A 463 -8.05 -1.89 -1.06
N LEU A 464 -8.67 -2.25 0.07
CA LEU A 464 -9.85 -1.56 0.61
C LEU A 464 -9.51 -0.30 1.43
N TYR A 465 -8.28 -0.22 1.96
CA TYR A 465 -7.88 0.84 2.89
C TYR A 465 -7.04 1.92 2.20
N ASP A 466 -7.10 3.13 2.75
CA ASP A 466 -6.33 4.32 2.40
C ASP A 466 -4.89 4.33 2.92
N ASN A 467 -4.48 3.23 3.58
CA ASN A 467 -3.15 3.09 4.16
C ASN A 467 -2.03 3.46 3.15
N THR A 468 -1.19 4.44 3.50
CA THR A 468 0.02 4.77 2.74
C THR A 468 1.06 3.66 2.80
N LEU A 469 1.91 3.56 1.77
CA LEU A 469 2.99 2.57 1.72
C LEU A 469 4.14 2.99 2.62
N GLN A 470 4.67 2.05 3.40
CA GLN A 470 5.87 2.27 4.23
C GLN A 470 6.83 1.10 4.10
N VAL A 471 8.11 1.32 4.36
CA VAL A 471 9.13 0.27 4.40
C VAL A 471 9.78 0.25 5.77
N VAL A 472 9.75 -0.91 6.41
CA VAL A 472 10.45 -1.18 7.67
C VAL A 472 11.72 -1.98 7.42
N LYS A 473 12.79 -1.69 8.18
CA LYS A 473 14.01 -2.50 8.21
C LYS A 473 14.00 -3.44 9.41
N LEU A 474 14.09 -4.74 9.16
CA LEU A 474 13.90 -5.83 10.10
C LEU A 474 15.00 -6.89 9.96
N LYS A 475 15.26 -7.66 11.02
CA LYS A 475 16.10 -8.86 10.94
C LYS A 475 15.31 -10.06 10.42
N GLY A 476 16.02 -11.09 9.93
CA GLY A 476 15.43 -12.40 9.63
C GLY A 476 14.70 -13.04 10.82
N SER A 477 15.14 -12.77 12.05
CA SER A 477 14.41 -13.09 13.28
C SER A 477 13.00 -12.47 13.31
N ASP A 478 12.90 -11.19 12.97
CA ASP A 478 11.67 -10.42 13.11
C ASP A 478 10.70 -10.78 11.98
N VAL A 479 11.22 -11.03 10.77
CA VAL A 479 10.46 -11.61 9.64
C VAL A 479 9.86 -12.97 10.02
N LYS A 480 10.61 -13.83 10.74
CA LYS A 480 10.06 -15.10 11.24
C LYS A 480 8.95 -14.88 12.27
N GLU A 481 9.13 -13.96 13.22
CA GLU A 481 8.15 -13.73 14.28
C GLU A 481 6.88 -13.01 13.77
N TRP A 482 6.97 -12.18 12.73
CA TRP A 482 5.82 -11.67 11.96
C TRP A 482 5.01 -12.85 11.38
N LEU A 483 5.68 -13.80 10.72
CA LEU A 483 5.03 -14.99 10.17
C LEU A 483 4.41 -15.91 11.25
N GLU A 484 5.05 -16.05 12.42
CA GLU A 484 4.47 -16.76 13.58
C GLU A 484 3.21 -16.07 14.14
N MET A 485 3.12 -14.74 14.03
CA MET A 485 1.92 -13.97 14.39
C MET A 485 0.82 -14.16 13.34
N SER A 486 1.12 -14.03 12.04
CA SER A 486 0.17 -14.36 10.96
C SER A 486 -0.35 -15.80 11.06
N ALA A 487 0.51 -16.75 11.45
CA ALA A 487 0.10 -18.14 11.70
C ALA A 487 -0.89 -18.33 12.87
N GLY A 488 -1.20 -17.27 13.64
CA GLY A 488 -2.30 -17.19 14.59
C GLY A 488 -3.70 -17.18 13.93
N ALA A 489 -3.78 -16.97 12.62
CA ALA A 489 -5.01 -17.11 11.82
C ALA A 489 -5.59 -18.52 11.80
N PHE A 490 -4.82 -19.52 12.27
CA PHE A 490 -5.22 -20.93 12.23
C PHE A 490 -5.42 -21.52 13.62
N ASN A 491 -6.44 -22.36 13.75
CA ASN A 491 -6.59 -23.26 14.89
C ASN A 491 -5.45 -24.30 14.91
N GLN A 492 -5.33 -25.06 15.99
CA GLN A 492 -4.46 -26.23 16.01
C GLN A 492 -5.25 -27.44 15.51
N ILE A 493 -4.70 -28.16 14.54
CA ILE A 493 -5.26 -29.42 14.03
C ILE A 493 -4.58 -30.56 14.79
N ASP A 494 -5.35 -31.36 15.51
CA ASP A 494 -4.87 -32.60 16.14
C ASP A 494 -5.01 -33.75 15.11
N PRO A 495 -3.91 -34.36 14.63
CA PRO A 495 -4.01 -35.44 13.64
C PRO A 495 -4.66 -36.72 14.20
N SER A 496 -4.67 -36.89 15.52
CA SER A 496 -5.22 -38.09 16.19
C SER A 496 -6.74 -38.08 16.28
N LYS A 497 -7.37 -36.90 16.24
CA LYS A 497 -8.81 -36.69 16.29
C LYS A 497 -9.52 -37.15 15.02
N THR A 498 -10.66 -37.81 15.19
CA THR A 498 -11.55 -38.30 14.10
C THR A 498 -12.74 -37.38 13.81
N GLU A 499 -12.99 -36.38 14.67
CA GLU A 499 -13.98 -35.33 14.47
C GLU A 499 -13.50 -34.29 13.45
N ASP A 500 -14.43 -33.64 12.75
CA ASP A 500 -14.09 -32.59 11.77
C ASP A 500 -13.58 -31.32 12.50
N GLN A 501 -12.49 -30.74 11.99
CA GLN A 501 -11.72 -29.67 12.64
C GLN A 501 -11.63 -28.44 11.74
N ALA A 502 -12.25 -27.33 12.15
CA ALA A 502 -12.14 -26.07 11.43
C ALA A 502 -10.71 -25.51 11.50
N ILE A 503 -10.07 -25.21 10.37
CA ILE A 503 -8.69 -24.68 10.33
C ILE A 503 -8.63 -23.18 10.63
N LEU A 504 -9.65 -22.39 10.27
CA LEU A 504 -9.64 -20.94 10.45
C LEU A 504 -10.03 -20.54 11.88
N ASN A 505 -9.24 -19.63 12.48
CA ASN A 505 -9.49 -19.06 13.80
C ASN A 505 -10.47 -17.87 13.68
N PRO A 506 -11.73 -17.96 14.15
CA PRO A 506 -12.72 -16.89 13.99
C PRO A 506 -12.44 -15.65 14.85
N GLU A 507 -11.50 -15.71 15.79
CA GLU A 507 -11.03 -14.56 16.59
C GLU A 507 -9.89 -13.79 15.94
N PHE A 508 -9.34 -14.29 14.82
CA PHE A 508 -8.27 -13.63 14.08
C PHE A 508 -8.84 -12.88 12.87
N ALA A 509 -8.61 -11.57 12.80
CA ALA A 509 -9.11 -10.75 11.69
C ALA A 509 -8.25 -10.93 10.43
N SER A 510 -8.87 -11.09 9.26
CA SER A 510 -8.13 -11.36 8.01
C SER A 510 -7.17 -10.24 7.60
N PHE A 511 -7.43 -8.99 7.99
CA PHE A 511 -6.51 -7.87 7.78
C PHE A 511 -5.21 -7.97 8.62
N ASN A 512 -5.15 -8.84 9.63
CA ASN A 512 -3.92 -9.18 10.37
C ASN A 512 -3.31 -10.53 9.91
N TYR A 513 -3.80 -11.12 8.81
CA TYR A 513 -3.16 -12.27 8.19
C TYR A 513 -2.27 -11.80 7.05
N ASP A 514 -1.03 -11.42 7.36
CA ASP A 514 -0.05 -11.01 6.36
C ASP A 514 0.67 -12.22 5.76
N VAL A 515 0.76 -12.27 4.42
CA VAL A 515 1.66 -13.14 3.65
C VAL A 515 2.90 -12.34 3.25
N ILE A 516 4.10 -12.87 3.54
CA ILE A 516 5.37 -12.22 3.21
C ILE A 516 5.98 -12.82 1.94
N ASP A 517 6.01 -12.02 0.88
CA ASP A 517 6.58 -12.33 -0.44
C ASP A 517 8.09 -12.03 -0.48
N GLY A 518 8.82 -12.79 -1.29
CA GLY A 518 10.29 -12.80 -1.38
C GLY A 518 10.97 -13.85 -0.50
N VAL A 519 10.23 -14.49 0.41
CA VAL A 519 10.65 -15.66 1.19
C VAL A 519 9.66 -16.81 1.00
N THR A 520 10.15 -18.06 1.00
CA THR A 520 9.31 -19.25 0.94
C THR A 520 9.26 -19.97 2.29
N TYR A 521 8.09 -20.49 2.70
CA TYR A 521 7.90 -21.06 4.04
C TYR A 521 6.72 -22.05 4.11
N GLN A 522 6.60 -22.78 5.23
CA GLN A 522 5.47 -23.65 5.52
C GLN A 522 4.88 -23.41 6.91
N ILE A 523 3.58 -23.59 7.06
CA ILE A 523 2.85 -23.43 8.32
C ILE A 523 2.43 -24.81 8.88
N ASP A 524 3.04 -25.24 9.97
CA ASP A 524 2.68 -26.48 10.69
C ASP A 524 1.53 -26.22 11.67
N VAL A 525 0.30 -26.37 11.18
CA VAL A 525 -0.93 -26.22 12.00
C VAL A 525 -1.12 -27.33 13.04
N THR A 526 -0.28 -28.38 13.07
CA THR A 526 -0.32 -29.39 14.15
C THR A 526 0.31 -28.86 15.44
N LYS A 527 1.13 -27.81 15.37
CA LYS A 527 1.68 -27.12 16.54
C LYS A 527 0.72 -26.05 17.06
N PRO A 528 0.72 -25.75 18.37
CA PRO A 528 -0.03 -24.61 18.90
C PRO A 528 0.51 -23.30 18.30
N ALA A 529 -0.34 -22.27 18.20
CA ALA A 529 0.09 -20.95 17.74
C ALA A 529 0.97 -20.27 18.81
N LYS A 530 2.09 -19.65 18.39
CA LYS A 530 2.99 -18.92 19.31
C LYS A 530 2.30 -17.70 19.93
N TYR A 531 1.52 -16.97 19.13
CA TYR A 531 0.81 -15.76 19.50
C TYR A 531 -0.72 -15.95 19.57
N ALA A 532 -1.38 -15.06 20.32
CA ALA A 532 -2.82 -14.85 20.29
C ALA A 532 -3.18 -13.73 19.29
N ALA A 533 -4.47 -13.59 18.95
CA ALA A 533 -4.95 -12.63 17.95
C ALA A 533 -4.75 -11.14 18.32
N ASP A 534 -4.33 -10.86 19.55
CA ASP A 534 -3.99 -9.53 20.08
C ASP A 534 -2.47 -9.28 20.18
N GLY A 535 -1.64 -10.16 19.59
CA GLY A 535 -0.18 -10.08 19.59
C GLY A 535 0.49 -10.59 20.88
N LYS A 536 -0.26 -11.01 21.91
CA LYS A 536 0.36 -11.57 23.12
C LYS A 536 0.94 -12.96 22.88
N VAL A 537 2.12 -13.23 23.45
CA VAL A 537 2.71 -14.58 23.46
C VAL A 537 1.78 -15.52 24.21
N LYS A 538 1.36 -16.60 23.55
CA LYS A 538 0.47 -17.64 24.08
C LYS A 538 1.22 -18.94 24.37
N ASN A 539 2.19 -19.30 23.53
CA ASN A 539 3.03 -20.50 23.68
C ASN A 539 4.46 -20.15 23.26
N ALA A 540 5.31 -19.72 24.20
CA ALA A 540 6.62 -19.12 23.90
C ALA A 540 7.55 -20.05 23.07
N ASP A 541 7.59 -21.33 23.41
CA ASP A 541 8.44 -22.35 22.78
C ASP A 541 7.83 -22.95 21.49
N ALA A 542 6.63 -22.50 21.09
CA ALA A 542 5.98 -22.98 19.88
C ALA A 542 6.55 -22.28 18.63
N SER A 543 6.61 -23.03 17.54
CA SER A 543 6.96 -22.51 16.22
C SER A 543 6.16 -23.27 15.17
N ARG A 544 5.38 -22.55 14.36
CA ARG A 544 4.63 -23.07 13.22
C ARG A 544 5.40 -22.90 11.91
N ILE A 545 6.27 -21.89 11.83
CA ILE A 545 6.97 -21.53 10.60
C ILE A 545 8.15 -22.48 10.37
N LYS A 546 7.93 -23.46 9.50
CA LYS A 546 8.94 -24.40 8.99
C LYS A 546 9.52 -23.90 7.67
N ASN A 547 10.74 -24.37 7.36
CA ASN A 547 11.36 -24.25 6.04
C ASN A 547 11.47 -22.82 5.46
N LEU A 548 11.48 -21.79 6.33
CA LEU A 548 11.63 -20.38 5.95
C LEU A 548 12.97 -20.13 5.24
N LYS A 549 12.89 -19.75 3.96
CA LYS A 549 14.02 -19.63 3.03
C LYS A 549 13.98 -18.31 2.26
N TYR A 550 15.14 -17.68 2.11
CA TYR A 550 15.37 -16.55 1.22
C TYR A 550 16.25 -16.99 0.04
N ASN A 551 15.84 -16.70 -1.20
CA ASN A 551 16.53 -17.17 -2.42
C ASN A 551 16.86 -18.69 -2.41
N GLY A 552 15.95 -19.51 -1.85
CA GLY A 552 16.09 -20.97 -1.74
C GLY A 552 17.03 -21.49 -0.66
N LYS A 553 17.76 -20.62 0.06
CA LYS A 553 18.56 -20.97 1.25
C LYS A 553 17.78 -20.71 2.52
N PRO A 554 17.99 -21.43 3.64
CA PRO A 554 17.43 -21.04 4.94
C PRO A 554 17.70 -19.56 5.24
N ILE A 555 16.72 -18.86 5.82
CA ILE A 555 16.91 -17.46 6.19
C ILE A 555 17.99 -17.33 7.27
N ASP A 556 18.88 -16.34 7.11
CA ASP A 556 19.80 -15.92 8.16
C ASP A 556 19.03 -15.01 9.13
N MET A 557 19.05 -15.34 10.42
CA MET A 557 18.27 -14.63 11.44
C MET A 557 18.86 -13.26 11.79
N ASP A 558 20.15 -13.04 11.55
CA ASP A 558 20.83 -11.76 11.81
C ASP A 558 20.93 -10.86 10.57
N GLN A 559 20.64 -11.40 9.38
CA GLN A 559 20.57 -10.63 8.13
C GLN A 559 19.46 -9.57 8.19
N GLU A 560 19.77 -8.34 7.76
CA GLU A 560 18.78 -7.28 7.57
C GLU A 560 17.99 -7.46 6.26
N PHE A 561 16.69 -7.20 6.35
CA PHE A 561 15.71 -7.18 5.27
C PHE A 561 14.92 -5.87 5.32
N LEU A 562 14.49 -5.39 4.16
CA LEU A 562 13.43 -4.40 4.04
C LEU A 562 12.10 -5.13 3.80
N VAL A 563 11.04 -4.70 4.47
CA VAL A 563 9.68 -5.19 4.22
C VAL A 563 8.82 -4.00 3.81
N ALA A 564 8.39 -3.98 2.55
CA ALA A 564 7.36 -3.06 2.10
C ALA A 564 6.01 -3.49 2.68
N THR A 565 5.31 -2.57 3.32
CA THR A 565 4.04 -2.83 4.00
C THR A 565 3.19 -1.55 4.04
N ASN A 566 2.14 -1.55 4.84
CA ASN A 566 1.23 -0.43 5.02
C ASN A 566 1.48 0.32 6.34
N ASN A 567 1.17 1.61 6.36
CA ASN A 567 1.40 2.51 7.51
C ASN A 567 0.85 1.98 8.85
N TYR A 568 -0.31 1.30 8.84
CA TYR A 568 -0.86 0.64 10.02
C TYR A 568 0.10 -0.44 10.57
N ARG A 569 0.59 -1.39 9.75
CA ARG A 569 1.53 -2.42 10.24
C ARG A 569 2.84 -1.80 10.68
N ALA A 570 3.42 -0.92 9.85
CA ALA A 570 4.69 -0.25 10.13
C ALA A 570 4.67 0.58 11.44
N SER A 571 3.51 1.14 11.80
CA SER A 571 3.31 1.87 13.06
C SER A 571 3.01 0.96 14.27
N GLY A 572 3.16 -0.36 14.15
CA GLY A 572 2.90 -1.36 15.20
C GLY A 572 1.45 -1.84 15.30
N GLY A 573 0.57 -1.41 14.39
CA GLY A 573 -0.83 -1.82 14.37
C GLY A 573 -1.00 -3.33 14.18
N GLY A 574 -1.88 -3.93 14.97
CA GLY A 574 -2.03 -5.39 15.06
C GLY A 574 -1.09 -6.05 16.07
N ASN A 575 -0.21 -5.28 16.74
CA ASN A 575 0.74 -5.74 17.75
C ASN A 575 1.72 -6.81 17.21
N PHE A 576 2.21 -6.63 15.98
CA PHE A 576 3.15 -7.57 15.35
C PHE A 576 4.54 -7.52 16.03
N PRO A 577 5.10 -8.67 16.44
CA PRO A 577 6.41 -8.72 17.09
C PRO A 577 7.52 -8.10 16.23
N GLY A 578 8.31 -7.20 16.80
CA GLY A 578 9.44 -6.56 16.13
C GLY A 578 9.08 -5.45 15.13
N VAL A 579 7.80 -5.29 14.77
CA VAL A 579 7.34 -4.24 13.85
C VAL A 579 6.94 -3.00 14.64
N THR A 580 7.83 -2.02 14.70
CA THR A 580 7.67 -0.80 15.51
C THR A 580 8.08 0.46 14.72
N PRO A 581 7.58 1.67 15.09
CA PRO A 581 7.85 2.90 14.33
C PRO A 581 9.34 3.24 14.13
N ASP A 582 10.22 2.85 15.05
CA ASP A 582 11.68 3.03 14.93
C ASP A 582 12.33 2.17 13.82
N LYS A 583 11.58 1.22 13.23
CA LYS A 583 12.02 0.42 12.09
C LYS A 583 11.73 1.09 10.74
N ILE A 584 10.92 2.14 10.70
CA ILE A 584 10.50 2.78 9.44
C ILE A 584 11.69 3.50 8.80
N VAL A 585 12.14 3.01 7.65
CA VAL A 585 13.22 3.63 6.85
C VAL A 585 12.70 4.40 5.64
N PHE A 586 11.41 4.26 5.30
CA PHE A 586 10.75 5.06 4.27
C PHE A 586 9.25 5.18 4.55
N LYS A 587 8.72 6.40 4.49
CA LYS A 587 7.29 6.72 4.40
C LYS A 587 6.99 7.21 2.98
N ALA A 588 6.06 6.57 2.27
CA ALA A 588 5.54 7.09 1.01
C ALA A 588 4.44 8.13 1.27
N PRO A 589 4.30 9.15 0.41
CA PRO A 589 3.06 9.93 0.30
C PRO A 589 1.95 9.11 -0.36
N ASP A 590 2.27 8.27 -1.36
CA ASP A 590 1.26 7.49 -2.11
C ASP A 590 0.55 6.41 -1.26
N GLU A 591 -0.78 6.31 -1.41
CA GLU A 591 -1.58 5.16 -0.96
C GLU A 591 -1.08 3.85 -1.58
N ASN A 592 -1.24 2.71 -0.87
CA ASN A 592 -1.00 1.40 -1.48
C ASN A 592 -1.91 1.12 -2.71
N ARG A 593 -3.12 1.68 -2.73
CA ARG A 593 -4.01 1.70 -3.91
C ARG A 593 -3.37 2.38 -5.11
N GLN A 594 -2.65 3.49 -4.89
CA GLN A 594 -2.02 4.25 -5.95
C GLN A 594 -0.76 3.55 -6.47
N ALA A 595 0.03 2.94 -5.58
CA ALA A 595 1.11 2.02 -5.98
C ALA A 595 0.57 0.83 -6.81
N LEU A 596 -0.58 0.27 -6.45
CA LEU A 596 -1.24 -0.83 -7.16
C LEU A 596 -1.81 -0.41 -8.53
N LEU A 597 -2.43 0.77 -8.63
CA LEU A 597 -2.91 1.33 -9.91
C LEU A 597 -1.74 1.57 -10.87
N GLN A 598 -0.67 2.22 -10.40
CA GLN A 598 0.55 2.45 -11.18
C GLN A 598 1.24 1.13 -11.59
N TYR A 599 1.28 0.13 -10.70
CA TYR A 599 1.82 -1.20 -11.02
C TYR A 599 1.02 -1.86 -12.15
N ILE A 600 -0.32 -1.83 -12.10
CA ILE A 600 -1.18 -2.43 -13.13
C ILE A 600 -1.06 -1.68 -14.47
N GLN A 601 -1.05 -0.34 -14.44
CA GLN A 601 -0.80 0.49 -15.63
C GLN A 601 0.59 0.26 -16.26
N SER A 602 1.57 -0.24 -15.50
CA SER A 602 2.90 -0.61 -16.02
C SER A 602 2.92 -1.93 -16.81
N LYS A 603 1.81 -2.69 -16.86
CA LYS A 603 1.70 -3.99 -17.53
C LYS A 603 0.83 -3.89 -18.79
N ASP A 604 1.28 -4.53 -19.86
CA ASP A 604 0.48 -4.76 -21.08
C ASP A 604 -0.67 -5.74 -20.78
N ILE A 605 -0.35 -6.86 -20.13
CA ILE A 605 -1.30 -7.75 -19.44
C ILE A 605 -0.66 -8.12 -18.10
N LEU A 606 -1.40 -7.94 -17.01
CA LEU A 606 -1.07 -8.42 -15.67
C LEU A 606 -1.16 -9.95 -15.65
N ASP A 607 -0.12 -10.62 -15.16
CA ASP A 607 -0.22 -12.01 -14.73
C ASP A 607 -0.46 -12.02 -13.21
N PRO A 608 -1.61 -12.53 -12.71
CA PRO A 608 -1.93 -12.54 -11.30
C PRO A 608 -1.55 -13.86 -10.61
N SER A 609 -0.81 -14.76 -11.29
CA SER A 609 -0.47 -16.07 -10.73
C SER A 609 0.43 -15.92 -9.50
N ALA A 610 -0.04 -16.42 -8.36
CA ALA A 610 0.74 -16.50 -7.13
C ALA A 610 1.88 -17.55 -7.26
N ASP A 611 3.04 -17.27 -6.67
CA ASP A 611 4.29 -18.02 -6.94
C ASP A 611 4.47 -19.32 -6.13
N GLU A 612 3.50 -19.65 -5.27
CA GLU A 612 3.52 -20.74 -4.29
C GLU A 612 4.61 -20.59 -3.22
N ASN A 613 4.94 -19.36 -2.80
CA ASN A 613 5.91 -19.11 -1.72
C ASN A 613 5.53 -19.82 -0.41
N TRP A 614 4.24 -19.92 -0.07
CA TRP A 614 3.79 -20.54 1.17
C TRP A 614 2.80 -21.70 0.99
N SER A 615 2.87 -22.66 1.90
CA SER A 615 1.87 -23.73 2.05
C SER A 615 1.65 -24.08 3.51
N PHE A 616 0.63 -24.89 3.81
CA PHE A 616 0.67 -25.68 5.05
C PHE A 616 1.75 -26.77 4.94
N ALA A 617 2.30 -27.19 6.09
CA ALA A 617 3.06 -28.42 6.17
C ALA A 617 2.13 -29.64 6.00
N LYS A 618 2.67 -30.78 5.54
CA LYS A 618 1.91 -32.02 5.42
C LYS A 618 1.50 -32.56 6.80
N ALA A 619 0.26 -33.01 6.93
CA ALA A 619 -0.25 -33.68 8.12
C ALA A 619 -1.36 -34.69 7.79
N ASP A 620 -1.20 -35.94 8.26
CA ASP A 620 -2.17 -37.02 8.03
C ASP A 620 -3.26 -37.01 9.14
N ALA A 621 -4.18 -36.04 9.06
CA ALA A 621 -5.29 -35.90 10.01
C ALA A 621 -6.41 -36.92 9.76
N LYS A 622 -6.90 -37.60 10.82
CA LYS A 622 -7.97 -38.61 10.69
C LYS A 622 -9.36 -38.02 10.48
N GLY A 623 -9.66 -36.90 11.14
CA GLY A 623 -10.87 -36.10 10.94
C GLY A 623 -10.70 -35.10 9.79
N LYS A 624 -11.80 -34.65 9.17
CA LYS A 624 -11.70 -33.72 8.02
C LYS A 624 -11.30 -32.34 8.53
N VAL A 625 -10.27 -31.75 7.92
CA VAL A 625 -9.92 -30.35 8.16
C VAL A 625 -10.83 -29.47 7.30
N THR A 626 -11.58 -28.54 7.89
CA THR A 626 -12.63 -27.79 7.19
C THR A 626 -12.45 -26.27 7.27
N PHE A 627 -13.07 -25.56 6.33
CA PHE A 627 -13.20 -24.11 6.35
C PHE A 627 -14.44 -23.67 5.56
N ASP A 628 -14.99 -22.52 5.91
CA ASP A 628 -16.11 -21.91 5.18
C ASP A 628 -15.61 -20.78 4.27
N SER A 629 -16.14 -20.72 3.04
CA SER A 629 -15.82 -19.69 2.03
C SER A 629 -17.05 -19.40 1.17
N SER A 630 -16.94 -18.53 0.16
CA SER A 630 -18.07 -18.17 -0.70
C SER A 630 -18.65 -19.39 -1.44
N PRO A 631 -19.98 -19.49 -1.63
CA PRO A 631 -20.59 -20.48 -2.52
C PRO A 631 -20.06 -20.44 -3.96
N ASN A 632 -19.56 -19.27 -4.40
CA ASN A 632 -18.98 -19.06 -5.73
C ASN A 632 -17.59 -19.70 -5.89
N ALA A 633 -16.91 -20.07 -4.80
CA ALA A 633 -15.56 -20.62 -4.85
C ALA A 633 -15.47 -22.04 -5.48
N LYS A 634 -16.62 -22.70 -5.70
CA LYS A 634 -16.75 -24.00 -6.38
C LYS A 634 -16.04 -24.03 -7.73
N ASP A 635 -16.20 -22.98 -8.51
CA ASP A 635 -15.67 -22.88 -9.88
C ASP A 635 -14.16 -22.58 -9.91
N PHE A 636 -13.56 -22.36 -8.74
CA PHE A 636 -12.15 -21.98 -8.54
C PHE A 636 -11.36 -23.01 -7.71
N ILE A 637 -11.94 -24.18 -7.41
CA ILE A 637 -11.28 -25.24 -6.63
C ILE A 637 -9.99 -25.69 -7.35
N PRO A 638 -8.80 -25.65 -6.69
CA PRO A 638 -7.54 -26.04 -7.30
C PRO A 638 -7.51 -27.49 -7.80
N SER A 639 -6.94 -27.68 -9.00
CA SER A 639 -6.76 -28.98 -9.65
C SER A 639 -5.83 -29.95 -8.91
N SER A 640 -5.11 -29.49 -7.89
CA SER A 640 -4.32 -30.35 -6.97
C SER A 640 -5.19 -31.31 -6.14
N GLY A 641 -6.51 -31.08 -6.05
CA GLY A 641 -7.42 -31.90 -5.25
C GLY A 641 -7.17 -31.82 -3.74
N ALA A 642 -6.39 -30.82 -3.30
CA ALA A 642 -6.15 -30.52 -1.88
C ALA A 642 -7.31 -29.74 -1.23
N VAL A 643 -8.25 -29.22 -2.04
CA VAL A 643 -9.50 -28.60 -1.58
C VAL A 643 -10.68 -29.33 -2.22
N ALA A 644 -11.77 -29.52 -1.47
CA ALA A 644 -13.02 -30.11 -1.97
C ALA A 644 -14.25 -29.50 -1.30
N TYR A 645 -15.24 -29.09 -2.10
CA TYR A 645 -16.56 -28.65 -1.60
C TYR A 645 -17.27 -29.78 -0.82
N LYS A 646 -18.00 -29.42 0.25
CA LYS A 646 -18.73 -30.36 1.11
C LYS A 646 -20.22 -30.09 1.26
N GLY A 647 -20.66 -28.85 1.10
CA GLY A 647 -22.07 -28.49 1.24
C GLY A 647 -22.27 -27.01 1.53
N GLU A 648 -23.51 -26.67 1.83
CA GLU A 648 -23.85 -25.36 2.39
C GLU A 648 -23.25 -25.26 3.81
N GLY A 649 -22.67 -24.10 4.11
CA GLY A 649 -22.15 -23.75 5.44
C GLY A 649 -23.20 -22.98 6.24
N LYS A 650 -22.75 -22.27 7.27
CA LYS A 650 -23.61 -21.34 8.02
C LYS A 650 -23.68 -19.98 7.35
N ASP A 651 -24.68 -19.18 7.69
CA ASP A 651 -24.75 -17.74 7.38
C ASP A 651 -24.50 -17.37 5.90
N GLY A 652 -24.96 -18.24 5.00
CA GLY A 652 -24.84 -18.09 3.54
C GLY A 652 -23.47 -18.47 2.95
N PHE A 653 -22.54 -19.02 3.74
CA PHE A 653 -21.28 -19.59 3.25
C PHE A 653 -21.48 -20.98 2.62
N ALA A 654 -20.46 -21.46 1.93
CA ALA A 654 -20.26 -22.85 1.56
C ALA A 654 -19.11 -23.45 2.38
N SER A 655 -19.25 -24.72 2.76
CA SER A 655 -18.23 -25.43 3.52
C SER A 655 -17.35 -26.29 2.61
N TYR A 656 -16.04 -26.26 2.88
CA TYR A 656 -14.98 -26.91 2.12
C TYR A 656 -14.10 -27.74 3.06
N GLN A 657 -13.54 -28.84 2.55
CA GLN A 657 -12.46 -29.57 3.19
C GLN A 657 -11.12 -29.16 2.59
N LEU A 658 -10.12 -29.02 3.46
CA LEU A 658 -8.70 -29.01 3.12
C LEU A 658 -8.11 -30.42 3.39
N ASP A 659 -7.25 -30.90 2.51
CA ASP A 659 -6.60 -32.20 2.62
C ASP A 659 -5.10 -32.01 2.89
N LEU A 660 -4.73 -31.97 4.18
CA LEU A 660 -3.35 -31.75 4.61
C LEU A 660 -2.41 -32.92 4.25
N SER A 661 -2.93 -34.09 3.87
CA SER A 661 -2.10 -35.22 3.39
C SER A 661 -1.53 -34.98 1.99
N LYS A 662 -2.15 -34.08 1.21
CA LYS A 662 -1.74 -33.69 -0.14
C LYS A 662 -0.83 -32.45 -0.18
N MET A 663 -0.52 -31.86 0.97
CA MET A 663 0.45 -30.76 1.03
C MET A 663 1.86 -31.31 0.79
N LYS A 664 2.73 -30.47 0.21
CA LYS A 664 4.12 -30.84 -0.09
C LYS A 664 4.88 -31.06 1.22
N ASP A 665 5.30 -32.29 1.48
CA ASP A 665 6.26 -32.57 2.54
C ASP A 665 7.65 -32.10 2.11
N THR A 666 8.46 -31.59 3.03
CA THR A 666 9.80 -31.02 2.70
C THR A 666 10.88 -31.35 3.74
N GLU A 667 10.66 -32.32 4.63
CA GLU A 667 11.76 -32.99 5.34
C GLU A 667 12.48 -34.03 4.45
N GLU A 668 11.85 -34.48 3.37
CA GLU A 668 12.55 -35.15 2.27
C GLU A 668 13.13 -34.12 1.28
N GLU A 669 14.42 -34.22 0.95
CA GLU A 669 14.84 -33.82 -0.40
C GLU A 669 13.98 -34.63 -1.38
N PRO A 670 13.31 -33.99 -2.36
CA PRO A 670 12.27 -34.65 -3.14
C PRO A 670 12.84 -35.90 -3.80
N LYS A 671 12.25 -37.07 -3.48
CA LYS A 671 12.77 -38.37 -3.89
C LYS A 671 13.20 -38.33 -5.34
N ASN A 672 14.43 -38.77 -5.57
CA ASN A 672 15.07 -38.74 -6.87
C ASN A 672 14.53 -39.88 -7.76
N GLU A 673 13.21 -39.87 -7.97
CA GLU A 673 12.46 -40.73 -8.86
C GLU A 673 12.24 -39.99 -10.19
N VAL A 674 12.33 -40.75 -11.28
CA VAL A 674 11.99 -40.25 -12.61
C VAL A 674 10.57 -40.72 -12.91
N GLY A 675 9.58 -39.87 -12.63
CA GLY A 675 8.21 -40.07 -13.11
C GLY A 675 8.16 -40.20 -14.63
N GLU A 676 7.05 -40.69 -15.18
CA GLU A 676 6.95 -41.09 -16.59
C GLU A 676 7.49 -40.03 -17.57
N MET A 677 8.25 -40.49 -18.56
CA MET A 677 8.91 -39.63 -19.54
C MET A 677 9.13 -40.38 -20.87
N THR A 678 8.61 -39.83 -21.96
CA THR A 678 8.91 -40.31 -23.32
C THR A 678 10.35 -39.98 -23.69
N VAL A 679 11.22 -40.99 -23.74
CA VAL A 679 12.64 -40.85 -24.14
C VAL A 679 12.85 -41.36 -25.56
N GLY A 680 13.27 -40.48 -26.47
CA GLY A 680 13.51 -40.80 -27.88
C GLY A 680 14.92 -41.32 -28.19
N SER A 681 15.08 -41.98 -29.34
CA SER A 681 16.40 -42.37 -29.88
C SER A 681 17.16 -41.21 -30.57
N ILE A 682 16.45 -40.08 -30.78
CA ILE A 682 16.90 -38.85 -31.43
C ILE A 682 16.89 -37.74 -30.37
N PRO A 683 17.92 -36.87 -30.29
CA PRO A 683 17.88 -35.72 -29.38
C PRO A 683 16.75 -34.75 -29.74
N THR A 684 15.91 -34.41 -28.77
CA THR A 684 14.82 -33.43 -28.85
C THR A 684 15.30 -32.00 -28.61
N GLY A 685 16.42 -31.81 -27.90
CA GLY A 685 16.95 -30.49 -27.57
C GLY A 685 18.41 -30.51 -27.10
N ARG A 686 18.89 -29.36 -26.63
CA ARG A 686 20.20 -29.22 -25.99
C ARG A 686 20.10 -28.40 -24.72
N LEU A 687 20.71 -28.91 -23.65
CA LEU A 687 20.76 -28.26 -22.35
C LEU A 687 22.04 -27.42 -22.21
N ILE A 688 21.90 -26.13 -21.92
CA ILE A 688 23.01 -25.23 -21.57
C ILE A 688 23.14 -25.20 -20.06
N VAL A 689 24.35 -25.46 -19.54
CA VAL A 689 24.64 -25.42 -18.11
C VAL A 689 25.15 -24.02 -17.71
N ARG A 690 24.38 -23.29 -16.91
CA ARG A 690 24.63 -21.88 -16.50
C ARG A 690 25.39 -21.78 -15.18
N GLN A 691 25.19 -22.74 -14.28
CA GLN A 691 25.95 -23.02 -13.06
C GLN A 691 26.19 -24.54 -13.01
N PRO A 692 27.17 -25.06 -12.24
CA PRO A 692 27.40 -26.51 -12.16
C PRO A 692 26.14 -27.28 -11.74
N VAL A 693 25.85 -28.38 -12.43
CA VAL A 693 24.71 -29.28 -12.15
C VAL A 693 25.14 -30.73 -12.22
N ASP A 694 24.44 -31.62 -11.52
CA ASP A 694 24.75 -33.05 -11.56
C ASP A 694 23.94 -33.79 -12.63
N ILE A 695 24.64 -34.63 -13.39
CA ILE A 695 24.03 -35.77 -14.08
C ILE A 695 23.79 -36.85 -13.03
N MET A 696 22.53 -37.22 -12.94
CA MET A 696 22.00 -38.30 -12.13
C MET A 696 21.83 -39.56 -13.00
N LYS A 697 21.96 -40.75 -12.43
CA LYS A 697 21.87 -42.05 -13.11
C LYS A 697 20.83 -42.92 -12.41
N LEU A 698 19.86 -43.40 -13.16
CA LEU A 698 18.77 -44.24 -12.67
C LEU A 698 19.26 -45.68 -12.44
N LYS A 699 18.90 -46.25 -11.30
CA LYS A 699 19.18 -47.63 -10.90
C LYS A 699 18.02 -48.56 -11.25
N GLU A 700 18.30 -49.85 -11.16
CA GLU A 700 17.30 -50.93 -11.29
C GLU A 700 16.26 -50.91 -10.16
N ASP A 701 16.60 -50.30 -9.01
CA ASP A 701 15.68 -50.04 -7.89
C ASP A 701 14.81 -48.77 -8.06
N GLY A 702 14.94 -48.04 -9.18
CA GLY A 702 14.18 -46.83 -9.48
C GLY A 702 14.74 -45.53 -8.88
N THR A 703 15.77 -45.59 -8.03
CA THR A 703 16.41 -44.39 -7.46
C THR A 703 17.46 -43.79 -8.41
N LEU A 704 17.74 -42.50 -8.31
CA LEU A 704 18.91 -41.90 -8.97
C LEU A 704 20.12 -41.76 -8.03
N GLU A 705 21.30 -42.14 -8.52
CA GLU A 705 22.61 -41.78 -7.93
C GLU A 705 23.30 -40.65 -8.71
N LYS A 706 24.17 -39.89 -8.06
CA LYS A 706 25.02 -38.89 -8.74
C LYS A 706 26.08 -39.61 -9.58
N TYR A 707 26.09 -39.36 -10.90
CA TYR A 707 27.07 -39.92 -11.82
C TYR A 707 28.28 -38.98 -12.02
N ARG A 708 28.03 -37.72 -12.37
CA ARG A 708 29.07 -36.67 -12.40
C ARG A 708 28.48 -35.28 -12.31
N THR A 709 29.27 -34.32 -11.84
CA THR A 709 28.99 -32.90 -12.06
C THR A 709 29.34 -32.49 -13.50
N VAL A 710 28.57 -31.56 -14.03
CA VAL A 710 28.71 -30.90 -15.33
C VAL A 710 28.96 -29.42 -15.06
N MET A 711 30.01 -28.86 -15.65
CA MET A 711 30.44 -27.50 -15.36
C MET A 711 29.75 -26.46 -16.26
N LYS A 712 29.77 -25.20 -15.80
CA LYS A 712 29.25 -24.05 -16.55
C LYS A 712 29.82 -24.01 -17.98
N ASN A 713 28.94 -23.71 -18.94
CA ASN A 713 29.18 -23.70 -20.39
C ASN A 713 29.30 -25.07 -21.08
N GLU A 714 29.32 -26.21 -20.37
CA GLU A 714 29.06 -27.50 -21.03
C GLU A 714 27.65 -27.50 -21.65
N THR A 715 27.49 -28.20 -22.79
CA THR A 715 26.21 -28.31 -23.51
C THR A 715 25.86 -29.77 -23.74
N ILE A 716 24.78 -30.24 -23.09
CA ILE A 716 24.34 -31.63 -23.11
C ILE A 716 23.25 -31.82 -24.19
N ARG A 717 23.07 -33.05 -24.69
CA ARG A 717 21.90 -33.41 -25.52
C ARG A 717 20.74 -33.79 -24.61
N VAL A 718 19.51 -33.40 -24.98
CA VAL A 718 18.27 -33.84 -24.34
C VAL A 718 17.56 -34.81 -25.28
N TYR A 719 17.01 -35.90 -24.74
CA TYR A 719 16.30 -36.96 -25.47
C TYR A 719 14.83 -37.12 -25.05
N GLY A 720 14.43 -36.43 -23.97
CA GLY A 720 13.08 -36.39 -23.42
C GLY A 720 13.08 -35.47 -22.19
N SER A 721 11.91 -34.98 -21.77
CA SER A 721 11.77 -34.26 -20.49
C SER A 721 10.36 -34.39 -19.93
N ASN A 722 10.23 -34.30 -18.61
CA ASN A 722 8.98 -34.06 -17.87
C ASN A 722 9.17 -32.86 -16.95
N ASP A 723 8.25 -32.54 -16.05
CA ASP A 723 8.30 -31.27 -15.28
C ASP A 723 9.50 -31.16 -14.33
N SER A 724 10.09 -32.28 -13.90
CA SER A 724 11.22 -32.33 -12.95
C SER A 724 12.57 -32.64 -13.59
N TRP A 725 12.61 -33.35 -14.73
CA TRP A 725 13.84 -33.94 -15.28
C TRP A 725 13.99 -33.77 -16.79
N TYR A 726 15.23 -33.60 -17.24
CA TYR A 726 15.68 -33.84 -18.61
C TYR A 726 16.34 -35.22 -18.70
N ASN A 727 15.96 -36.08 -19.64
CA ASN A 727 16.77 -37.23 -20.00
C ASN A 727 17.93 -36.78 -20.91
N VAL A 728 19.16 -37.09 -20.52
CA VAL A 728 20.38 -36.74 -21.28
C VAL A 728 21.00 -37.94 -22.01
N GLY A 729 20.28 -39.05 -22.06
CA GLY A 729 20.57 -40.25 -22.84
C GLY A 729 20.54 -41.52 -21.99
N GLY A 730 19.76 -42.53 -22.40
CA GLY A 730 19.67 -43.81 -21.67
C GLY A 730 19.14 -43.61 -20.24
N MET A 731 19.84 -44.15 -19.25
CA MET A 731 19.46 -44.05 -17.83
C MET A 731 19.96 -42.76 -17.13
N TYR A 732 20.43 -41.75 -17.88
CA TYR A 732 21.03 -40.53 -17.32
C TYR A 732 20.10 -39.31 -17.44
N PHE A 733 20.03 -38.52 -16.36
CA PHE A 733 19.09 -37.41 -16.20
C PHE A 733 19.75 -36.17 -15.59
N VAL A 734 19.19 -34.99 -15.82
CA VAL A 734 19.57 -33.72 -15.17
C VAL A 734 18.30 -33.03 -14.68
N LYS A 735 18.31 -32.55 -13.43
CA LYS A 735 17.15 -31.91 -12.79
C LYS A 735 16.84 -30.56 -13.44
N LYS A 736 15.56 -30.26 -13.66
CA LYS A 736 15.11 -28.95 -14.13
C LYS A 736 15.33 -27.90 -13.04
N SER A 737 16.08 -26.85 -13.37
CA SER A 737 16.31 -25.69 -12.50
C SER A 737 16.79 -24.48 -13.30
N SER A 738 16.74 -23.30 -12.70
CA SER A 738 17.26 -22.02 -13.26
C SER A 738 18.76 -22.05 -13.63
N GLN A 739 19.51 -23.02 -13.09
CA GLN A 739 20.91 -23.30 -13.41
C GLN A 739 21.11 -23.89 -14.81
N THR A 740 20.02 -24.26 -15.49
CA THR A 740 20.04 -24.84 -16.84
C THR A 740 19.08 -24.11 -17.78
N ALA A 741 19.21 -24.34 -19.09
CA ALA A 741 18.20 -23.95 -20.08
C ALA A 741 18.26 -24.85 -21.32
N GLU A 742 17.15 -25.50 -21.66
CA GLU A 742 17.02 -26.24 -22.92
C GLU A 742 16.73 -25.28 -24.08
N TYR A 743 17.38 -25.49 -25.22
CA TYR A 743 16.98 -24.91 -26.50
C TYR A 743 16.67 -26.01 -27.52
N THR A 744 15.57 -25.82 -28.26
CA THR A 744 14.96 -26.83 -29.14
C THR A 744 15.37 -26.67 -30.61
N GLY A 745 15.90 -25.50 -30.98
CA GLY A 745 16.41 -25.27 -32.33
C GLY A 745 17.11 -23.92 -32.49
N ARG A 746 17.19 -23.45 -33.72
CA ARG A 746 17.69 -22.11 -34.09
C ARG A 746 16.80 -21.46 -35.12
N VAL A 747 16.73 -20.13 -35.09
CA VAL A 747 16.17 -19.30 -36.15
C VAL A 747 17.31 -18.68 -36.97
N LEU A 748 17.35 -18.99 -38.27
CA LEU A 748 18.26 -18.40 -39.25
C LEU A 748 17.59 -17.19 -39.92
N ILE A 749 18.26 -16.05 -39.84
CA ILE A 749 17.78 -14.77 -40.35
C ILE A 749 18.12 -14.66 -41.86
N LYS A 750 17.11 -14.68 -42.73
CA LYS A 750 17.28 -14.60 -44.20
C LYS A 750 17.47 -13.16 -44.70
N LYS A 751 16.94 -12.18 -43.96
CA LYS A 751 16.92 -10.74 -44.26
C LYS A 751 16.96 -9.97 -42.94
N ASP A 752 17.56 -8.79 -42.94
CA ASP A 752 17.64 -7.94 -41.74
C ASP A 752 16.26 -7.70 -41.12
N MET A 753 16.11 -8.04 -39.84
CA MET A 753 14.84 -7.97 -39.10
C MET A 753 15.07 -7.59 -37.64
N LYS A 754 14.02 -7.27 -36.89
CA LYS A 754 14.16 -6.78 -35.50
C LYS A 754 14.12 -7.93 -34.48
N LEU A 755 15.02 -7.84 -33.49
CA LEU A 755 14.93 -8.56 -32.24
C LEU A 755 14.16 -7.69 -31.24
N TYR A 756 13.09 -8.23 -30.69
CA TYR A 756 12.22 -7.54 -29.73
C TYR A 756 12.53 -8.01 -28.32
N SER A 757 12.36 -7.14 -27.33
CA SER A 757 12.25 -7.51 -25.92
C SER A 757 10.81 -7.92 -25.59
N SER A 758 10.58 -8.50 -24.41
CA SER A 758 9.29 -9.07 -23.99
C SER A 758 8.13 -8.07 -24.09
N ASN A 759 8.37 -6.80 -23.74
CA ASN A 759 7.44 -5.67 -23.87
C ASN A 759 7.31 -5.10 -25.31
N GLY A 760 7.80 -5.82 -26.33
CA GLY A 760 7.66 -5.42 -27.73
C GLY A 760 8.60 -4.30 -28.21
N VAL A 761 9.46 -3.75 -27.35
CA VAL A 761 10.46 -2.74 -27.76
C VAL A 761 11.56 -3.39 -28.60
N VAL A 762 12.02 -2.71 -29.65
CA VAL A 762 13.14 -3.17 -30.50
C VAL A 762 14.45 -3.08 -29.74
N TYR A 763 15.02 -4.23 -29.38
CA TYR A 763 16.32 -4.30 -28.70
C TYR A 763 17.49 -4.10 -29.66
N ARG A 764 17.48 -4.78 -30.82
CA ARG A 764 18.44 -4.53 -31.91
C ARG A 764 17.91 -4.99 -33.27
N THR A 765 18.65 -4.65 -34.32
CA THR A 765 18.49 -5.30 -35.63
C THR A 765 19.35 -6.57 -35.68
N LEU A 766 18.77 -7.65 -36.17
CA LEU A 766 19.42 -8.90 -36.54
C LEU A 766 19.85 -8.82 -38.01
N LYS A 767 21.04 -9.32 -38.31
CA LYS A 767 21.58 -9.32 -39.67
C LYS A 767 21.30 -10.62 -40.42
N ARG A 768 21.12 -10.52 -41.74
CA ARG A 768 21.08 -11.67 -42.65
C ARG A 768 22.29 -12.59 -42.39
N GLY A 769 22.02 -13.86 -42.08
CA GLY A 769 23.02 -14.87 -41.75
C GLY A 769 23.14 -15.21 -40.26
N GLU A 770 22.60 -14.39 -39.35
CA GLU A 770 22.57 -14.74 -37.91
C GLU A 770 21.72 -16.00 -37.66
N ALA A 771 22.17 -16.87 -36.74
CA ALA A 771 21.53 -18.15 -36.42
C ALA A 771 21.36 -18.34 -34.89
N ILE A 772 20.29 -17.74 -34.37
CA ILE A 772 20.05 -17.55 -32.93
C ILE A 772 19.36 -18.78 -32.33
N LYS A 773 19.72 -19.18 -31.11
CA LYS A 773 19.06 -20.29 -30.38
C LYS A 773 17.61 -19.95 -30.07
N VAL A 774 16.73 -20.96 -30.10
CA VAL A 774 15.30 -20.84 -29.80
C VAL A 774 14.98 -21.73 -28.60
N TYR A 775 14.44 -21.14 -27.54
CA TYR A 775 14.11 -21.79 -26.27
C TYR A 775 12.62 -22.13 -26.18
N GLY A 776 11.75 -21.34 -26.82
CA GLY A 776 10.32 -21.58 -26.97
C GLY A 776 9.76 -20.97 -28.26
N GLN A 777 8.52 -21.31 -28.61
CA GLN A 777 7.82 -20.69 -29.74
C GLN A 777 6.30 -20.86 -29.64
N ASP A 778 5.56 -19.89 -30.18
CA ASP A 778 4.09 -19.90 -30.27
C ASP A 778 3.63 -19.67 -31.73
N ALA A 779 2.40 -19.25 -31.98
CA ALA A 779 1.90 -18.98 -33.33
C ALA A 779 2.61 -17.78 -34.03
N ALA A 780 3.12 -16.80 -33.28
CA ALA A 780 3.57 -15.50 -33.77
C ALA A 780 5.06 -15.20 -33.53
N LYS A 781 5.73 -15.85 -32.58
CA LYS A 781 7.14 -15.58 -32.23
C LYS A 781 7.97 -16.84 -31.95
N TYR A 782 9.28 -16.67 -32.09
CA TYR A 782 10.32 -17.53 -31.52
C TYR A 782 10.92 -16.82 -30.30
N ASP A 783 10.84 -17.42 -29.13
CA ASP A 783 11.60 -16.98 -27.95
C ASP A 783 13.06 -17.39 -28.12
N VAL A 784 13.96 -16.40 -28.05
CA VAL A 784 15.41 -16.59 -28.18
C VAL A 784 16.16 -16.40 -26.85
N GLY A 785 15.42 -16.40 -25.74
CA GLY A 785 15.93 -16.40 -24.37
C GLY A 785 16.27 -15.00 -23.85
N GLY A 786 16.43 -14.89 -22.54
CA GLY A 786 16.78 -13.63 -21.87
C GLY A 786 15.70 -12.55 -21.94
N GLY A 787 14.45 -12.92 -22.22
CA GLY A 787 13.35 -11.98 -22.42
C GLY A 787 13.28 -11.37 -23.82
N TYR A 788 13.92 -11.98 -24.83
CA TYR A 788 13.89 -11.49 -26.21
C TYR A 788 13.24 -12.48 -27.19
N TYR A 789 12.57 -11.96 -28.23
CA TYR A 789 11.88 -12.76 -29.24
C TYR A 789 12.03 -12.24 -30.67
N VAL A 790 11.92 -13.14 -31.65
CA VAL A 790 11.90 -12.84 -33.09
C VAL A 790 10.51 -13.18 -33.64
N LYS A 791 9.88 -12.24 -34.35
CA LYS A 791 8.56 -12.47 -34.98
C LYS A 791 8.67 -13.50 -36.10
N LYS A 792 7.72 -14.44 -36.15
CA LYS A 792 7.61 -15.44 -37.22
C LYS A 792 7.25 -14.75 -38.53
N SER A 793 8.02 -15.01 -39.58
CA SER A 793 7.80 -14.48 -40.93
C SER A 793 8.57 -15.29 -41.96
N ALA A 794 8.36 -15.03 -43.25
CA ALA A 794 9.12 -15.66 -44.33
C ALA A 794 10.64 -15.40 -44.24
N ASP A 795 11.07 -14.34 -43.54
CA ASP A 795 12.48 -13.96 -43.34
C ASP A 795 13.15 -14.72 -42.17
N ALA A 796 12.40 -15.42 -41.32
CA ALA A 796 12.89 -16.19 -40.18
C ALA A 796 12.74 -17.70 -40.41
N LEU A 797 13.85 -18.43 -40.56
CA LEU A 797 13.84 -19.88 -40.79
C LEU A 797 14.22 -20.65 -39.53
N TYR A 798 13.25 -21.19 -38.80
CA TYR A 798 13.50 -22.19 -37.76
C TYR A 798 14.07 -23.48 -38.35
N PHE A 799 15.02 -24.10 -37.65
CA PHE A 799 15.50 -25.46 -37.89
C PHE A 799 16.12 -26.03 -36.60
N GLU A 800 16.03 -27.33 -36.43
CA GLU A 800 16.40 -28.03 -35.20
C GLU A 800 17.82 -28.59 -35.20
N GLY A 801 18.33 -28.90 -36.38
CA GLY A 801 19.64 -29.49 -36.55
C GLY A 801 20.02 -29.69 -38.01
N MET A 802 21.16 -30.32 -38.21
CA MET A 802 21.70 -30.71 -39.50
C MET A 802 21.87 -32.23 -39.56
N VAL A 803 21.57 -32.83 -40.70
CA VAL A 803 21.85 -34.24 -40.98
C VAL A 803 22.85 -34.36 -42.13
N THR A 804 23.90 -35.16 -41.93
CA THR A 804 24.92 -35.49 -42.94
C THR A 804 24.73 -36.93 -43.38
N LEU A 805 24.62 -37.20 -44.69
CA LEU A 805 24.34 -38.55 -45.18
C LEU A 805 25.62 -39.35 -45.50
N LYS A 806 25.69 -40.59 -45.02
CA LYS A 806 26.79 -41.53 -45.28
C LYS A 806 26.55 -42.38 -46.54
N THR A 807 25.28 -42.50 -46.94
CA THR A 807 24.77 -43.23 -48.11
C THR A 807 23.73 -42.38 -48.85
N ASN A 808 23.15 -42.87 -49.94
CA ASN A 808 21.97 -42.24 -50.54
C ASN A 808 20.72 -42.68 -49.77
N VAL A 809 19.93 -41.72 -49.28
CA VAL A 809 18.77 -42.00 -48.39
C VAL A 809 17.46 -41.58 -49.07
N PRO A 810 16.43 -42.44 -49.09
CA PRO A 810 15.15 -42.09 -49.72
C PRO A 810 14.41 -41.02 -48.91
N LEU A 811 14.00 -39.95 -49.60
CA LEU A 811 13.11 -38.91 -49.09
C LEU A 811 11.66 -39.40 -49.19
N ILE A 812 10.96 -39.40 -48.06
CA ILE A 812 9.61 -39.92 -47.91
C ILE A 812 8.63 -38.75 -47.79
N LYS A 813 7.48 -38.83 -48.48
CA LYS A 813 6.32 -37.96 -48.26
C LYS A 813 5.06 -38.80 -48.32
N GLU A 814 4.13 -38.60 -47.38
CA GLU A 814 2.86 -39.33 -47.31
C GLU A 814 3.05 -40.87 -47.43
N GLY A 815 4.06 -41.39 -46.71
CA GLY A 815 4.46 -42.81 -46.73
C GLY A 815 5.23 -43.26 -47.98
N SER A 816 5.11 -42.54 -49.10
CA SER A 816 5.72 -42.88 -50.39
C SER A 816 7.17 -42.39 -50.50
N ARG A 817 8.03 -43.19 -51.16
CA ARG A 817 9.40 -42.77 -51.54
C ARG A 817 9.31 -41.84 -52.76
N THR A 818 10.00 -40.71 -52.72
CA THR A 818 9.93 -39.67 -53.77
C THR A 818 11.23 -39.54 -54.56
N ILE A 819 12.33 -39.19 -53.90
CA ILE A 819 13.68 -39.05 -54.48
C ILE A 819 14.73 -39.58 -53.51
N PHE A 820 15.98 -39.76 -53.95
CA PHE A 820 17.11 -40.02 -53.05
C PHE A 820 17.87 -38.73 -52.74
N LEU A 821 18.04 -38.43 -51.45
CA LEU A 821 19.06 -37.49 -50.99
C LEU A 821 20.44 -38.11 -51.16
N LYS A 822 21.46 -37.28 -51.46
CA LYS A 822 22.78 -37.74 -51.89
C LYS A 822 23.76 -37.92 -50.71
N LYS A 823 24.56 -38.99 -50.77
CA LYS A 823 25.73 -39.21 -49.91
C LYS A 823 26.62 -37.97 -49.86
N GLY A 824 27.15 -37.66 -48.68
CA GLY A 824 28.07 -36.54 -48.43
C GLY A 824 27.41 -35.17 -48.32
N GLN A 825 26.14 -35.01 -48.72
CA GLN A 825 25.43 -33.74 -48.56
C GLN A 825 24.88 -33.56 -47.13
N GLN A 826 24.75 -32.29 -46.73
CA GLN A 826 24.13 -31.87 -45.48
C GLN A 826 22.79 -31.19 -45.72
N TYR A 827 21.81 -31.53 -44.90
CA TYR A 827 20.44 -31.01 -44.99
C TYR A 827 19.96 -30.49 -43.63
N ARG A 828 19.10 -29.46 -43.64
CA ARG A 828 18.42 -28.97 -42.42
C ARG A 828 17.31 -29.94 -42.02
N VAL A 829 17.19 -30.18 -40.72
CA VAL A 829 16.07 -30.88 -40.08
C VAL A 829 15.21 -29.83 -39.37
N TYR A 830 13.90 -29.89 -39.58
CA TYR A 830 12.93 -28.89 -39.11
C TYR A 830 12.07 -29.38 -37.94
N GLY A 831 12.18 -30.66 -37.59
CA GLY A 831 11.50 -31.32 -36.48
C GLY A 831 11.90 -32.80 -36.41
N THR A 832 11.57 -33.46 -35.30
CA THR A 832 11.82 -34.90 -35.10
C THR A 832 10.55 -35.59 -34.60
N GLU A 833 10.16 -36.70 -35.22
CA GLU A 833 8.92 -37.42 -34.92
C GLU A 833 9.20 -38.92 -34.83
N SER A 834 9.15 -39.50 -33.62
CA SER A 834 9.53 -40.89 -33.33
C SER A 834 10.93 -41.26 -33.85
N ASN A 835 11.04 -41.94 -35.00
CA ASN A 835 12.33 -42.22 -35.66
C ASN A 835 12.45 -41.57 -37.06
N LYS A 836 11.76 -40.44 -37.28
CA LYS A 836 11.82 -39.62 -38.49
C LYS A 836 12.54 -38.30 -38.21
N LEU A 837 13.37 -37.86 -39.16
CA LEU A 837 13.83 -36.47 -39.26
C LEU A 837 12.93 -35.75 -40.29
N LEU A 838 12.27 -34.68 -39.88
CA LEU A 838 11.38 -33.91 -40.76
C LEU A 838 12.20 -32.92 -41.59
N MET A 839 12.09 -33.03 -42.91
CA MET A 839 12.87 -32.27 -43.90
C MET A 839 12.12 -31.03 -44.42
N GLY A 840 10.92 -30.77 -43.90
CA GLY A 840 10.03 -29.66 -44.29
C GLY A 840 9.09 -30.04 -45.43
N GLY A 841 8.02 -29.26 -45.65
CA GLY A 841 7.10 -29.43 -46.79
C GLY A 841 6.35 -30.78 -46.87
N GLY A 842 6.19 -31.47 -45.74
CA GLY A 842 5.64 -32.84 -45.66
C GLY A 842 6.65 -33.95 -45.95
N TYR A 843 7.92 -33.63 -46.21
CA TYR A 843 8.97 -34.61 -46.44
C TYR A 843 9.70 -35.00 -45.14
N ALA A 844 10.15 -36.26 -45.06
CA ALA A 844 10.92 -36.82 -43.96
C ALA A 844 11.95 -37.86 -44.44
N ILE A 845 12.93 -38.19 -43.59
CA ILE A 845 13.79 -39.38 -43.75
C ILE A 845 13.78 -40.21 -42.46
N MET A 846 13.90 -41.54 -42.59
CA MET A 846 14.04 -42.42 -41.43
C MET A 846 15.44 -42.27 -40.84
N HIS A 847 15.53 -42.04 -39.53
CA HIS A 847 16.79 -41.86 -38.83
C HIS A 847 17.50 -43.20 -38.60
N ASP A 848 18.78 -43.27 -38.99
CA ASP A 848 19.59 -44.49 -38.91
C ASP A 848 21.07 -44.18 -38.67
N LYS A 849 21.61 -44.72 -37.56
CA LYS A 849 23.01 -44.65 -37.14
C LYS A 849 24.01 -44.99 -38.26
N THR A 850 23.66 -45.95 -39.13
CA THR A 850 24.52 -46.47 -40.19
C THR A 850 24.52 -45.58 -41.44
N ASN A 851 23.35 -45.10 -41.86
CA ASN A 851 23.13 -44.37 -43.11
C ASN A 851 23.34 -42.85 -42.99
N MET A 852 23.34 -42.27 -41.78
CA MET A 852 23.54 -40.82 -41.58
C MET A 852 24.25 -40.47 -40.26
N SER A 853 24.47 -39.17 -40.04
CA SER A 853 24.85 -38.57 -38.77
C SER A 853 24.00 -37.32 -38.54
N TYR A 854 23.23 -37.29 -37.44
CA TYR A 854 22.39 -36.16 -37.06
C TYR A 854 23.02 -35.34 -35.94
N SER A 855 23.00 -34.02 -36.09
CA SER A 855 23.44 -33.06 -35.08
C SER A 855 22.33 -32.05 -34.79
N LYS A 856 21.71 -32.16 -33.61
CA LYS A 856 20.90 -31.09 -33.01
C LYS A 856 21.75 -29.81 -32.87
N ASN A 857 21.13 -28.64 -33.07
CA ASN A 857 21.75 -27.31 -33.20
C ASN A 857 22.47 -26.77 -31.95
#